data_AF-A0A2C9EI17-F1
#
_entry.id   AF-A0A2C9EI17-F1
#
_cell.length_a   1.000
_cell.length_b   1.000
_cell.length_c   1.000
_cell.angle_alpha   90.00
_cell.angle_beta   90.00
_cell.angle_gamma   90.00
#
_symmetry.space_group_name_H-M   'P 1'
#
loop_
_entity.id
_entity.type
_entity.pdbx_description
1 polymer ?
#
loop_
_entity_poly.entity_id
_entity_poly.type
_entity_poly.pdbx_seq_one_letter_code
_entity_poly.pdbx_strand_id
1 'polypeptide(L)'
;MNKIYALVWNQAQGCWNVAHEGVRRRRRSGSGKGLIVAAASLLALAGLPSAFALPTGGVVVSGTADILAQGQNMFVDQYTDKLITNWNDFSVQSNQVVNFNQPSSTSIALNRVVGVNGSNIQGQINANGQVFLINPNGVVFGQGAQVNVGGLIASTQNITDNNFNAGHYKFTGASTAEVLNQGSITVPDGRSITLLGAKVRNEGMIKAQEGNVALGAGNSFTVSLDANNLLDLQVDAAAINALVSNTGLLKADGGQVLMTADAGMVFQTVVNNQGSIEANTLSQKAGRIILDGRVSGIVNVGGSLSAHALGTEGNGGVVETRGTFTIVHEDTRVNTQASNGQTGTWKVGSLEVKVGGGPASYWNAIQDYTLASNLDTTNVELASTGGSLVLTGPVSWNSGNQLTLSSVKDIQINGSLRGEGANTRVELNAKGNIKLDGHVELTGRNSGLGLNHAGDFSTGKDGKVTLSGSDARFNDNGAAYKVIQNAAHLQGINNGLSGRYVLGNTINGSDSFTSIGGSQAFTGVFDGLGNTISGFTVNSNGPHGGLFASSSGSISNLKLASMNIYGPTYTSGSSAIGGLVGLNSGKIANVSTSNLQVSIRSGNPYALGAQGGVGGLVGVNKGRITDSSSAGSVDSGREGYSKSLNLGGLVGNNQGGSIERSNSSAIVVGYAQTNVGGLVGVNQSGVIKDSSASGQVVGLGPATVGSVVGVNRKKLAF
;
A
#
# COMPACT_ATOMS: atom_id res chain seq x y z
N MET A 1 -18.85 10.07 47.01
CA MET A 1 -18.48 10.97 48.13
C MET A 1 -18.24 12.36 47.57
N ASN A 2 -19.21 13.26 47.76
CA ASN A 2 -19.16 14.64 47.29
C ASN A 2 -18.11 15.42 48.09
N LYS A 3 -17.10 15.97 47.40
CA LYS A 3 -16.07 16.84 47.98
C LYS A 3 -16.49 18.30 47.79
N ILE A 4 -17.30 18.84 48.70
CA ILE A 4 -17.59 20.28 48.74
C ILE A 4 -16.84 20.86 49.95
N TYR A 5 -15.92 21.79 49.69
CA TYR A 5 -15.16 22.52 50.72
C TYR A 5 -14.96 23.98 50.29
N ALA A 6 -14.69 24.87 51.25
CA ALA A 6 -14.40 26.28 51.00
C ALA A 6 -12.92 26.58 51.29
N LEU A 7 -12.28 27.42 50.47
CA LEU A 7 -10.94 27.95 50.74
C LEU A 7 -11.05 29.30 51.46
N VAL A 8 -10.32 29.46 52.57
CA VAL A 8 -10.27 30.71 53.37
C VAL A 8 -8.81 31.13 53.58
N TRP A 9 -8.52 32.43 53.40
CA TRP A 9 -7.17 32.98 53.56
C TRP A 9 -6.80 33.06 55.04
N ASN A 10 -5.73 32.37 55.44
CA ASN A 10 -5.18 32.47 56.79
C ASN A 10 -4.08 33.53 56.83
N GLN A 11 -4.35 34.66 57.47
CA GLN A 11 -3.43 35.78 57.55
C GLN A 11 -2.19 35.50 58.42
N ALA A 12 -2.28 34.57 59.39
CA ALA A 12 -1.14 34.17 60.22
C ALA A 12 -0.16 33.24 59.47
N GLN A 13 -0.65 32.48 58.49
CA GLN A 13 0.16 31.52 57.72
C GLN A 13 0.48 31.98 56.29
N GLY A 14 -0.13 33.07 55.81
CA GLY A 14 0.12 33.62 54.48
C GLY A 14 -0.32 32.70 53.32
N CYS A 15 -1.25 31.78 53.56
CA CYS A 15 -1.72 30.81 52.57
C CYS A 15 -3.24 30.55 52.67
N TRP A 16 -3.80 29.87 51.66
CA TRP A 16 -5.19 29.44 51.64
C TRP A 16 -5.35 28.08 52.32
N ASN A 17 -6.30 27.97 53.26
CA ASN A 17 -6.61 26.72 53.94
C ASN A 17 -8.01 26.21 53.58
N VAL A 18 -8.17 24.88 53.58
CA VAL A 18 -9.44 24.19 53.34
C VAL A 18 -10.28 24.20 54.62
N ALA A 19 -11.54 24.64 54.51
CA ALA A 19 -12.50 24.72 55.60
C ALA A 19 -13.87 24.16 55.19
N HIS A 20 -14.70 23.87 56.20
CA HIS A 20 -16.08 23.40 56.02
C HIS A 20 -16.94 24.42 55.25
N GLU A 21 -17.89 23.93 54.45
CA GLU A 21 -18.66 24.72 53.48
C GLU A 21 -19.52 25.84 54.08
N GLY A 22 -19.91 25.72 55.36
CA GLY A 22 -20.68 26.73 56.09
C GLY A 22 -19.87 27.92 56.64
N VAL A 23 -18.55 27.96 56.45
CA VAL A 23 -17.69 29.01 57.03
C VAL A 23 -17.75 30.30 56.21
N ARG A 24 -17.91 31.43 56.90
CA ARG A 24 -17.97 32.79 56.30
C ARG A 24 -16.63 33.12 55.64
N ARG A 25 -16.60 33.22 54.30
CA ARG A 25 -15.38 33.42 53.51
C ARG A 25 -14.77 34.81 53.76
N ARG A 26 -13.50 34.86 54.16
CA ARG A 26 -12.72 36.10 54.34
C ARG A 26 -11.73 36.28 53.18
N ARG A 27 -11.78 37.42 52.49
CA ARG A 27 -10.85 37.77 51.39
C ARG A 27 -9.63 38.49 51.95
N ARG A 28 -8.49 38.39 51.25
CA ARG A 28 -7.26 39.17 51.51
C ARG A 28 -7.60 40.67 51.37
N SER A 29 -7.56 41.42 52.46
CA SER A 29 -7.84 42.86 52.43
C SER A 29 -6.70 43.61 51.75
N GLY A 30 -7.01 44.35 50.68
CA GLY A 30 -6.11 45.29 50.03
C GLY A 30 -6.32 46.73 50.52
N SER A 31 -5.35 47.58 50.20
CA SER A 31 -5.19 49.01 50.51
C SER A 31 -4.75 49.31 51.94
N GLY A 32 -3.79 50.20 52.23
CA GLY A 32 -3.19 51.28 51.44
C GLY A 32 -3.24 52.57 52.26
N LYS A 33 -2.08 53.18 52.56
CA LYS A 33 -1.81 54.62 52.72
C LYS A 33 -0.46 54.84 53.42
N GLY A 34 0.35 55.74 52.83
CA GLY A 34 1.64 56.17 53.34
C GLY A 34 2.42 56.91 52.25
N LEU A 35 1.89 58.04 51.80
CA LEU A 35 2.51 58.97 50.85
C LEU A 35 3.50 59.89 51.59
N ILE A 36 4.50 60.39 50.85
CA ILE A 36 5.43 61.50 51.14
C ILE A 36 6.77 61.10 51.77
N VAL A 37 7.79 60.82 50.94
CA VAL A 37 9.00 61.66 50.71
C VAL A 37 9.60 61.21 49.38
N ALA A 38 9.19 61.84 48.28
CA ALA A 38 9.69 61.54 46.94
C ALA A 38 9.67 62.83 46.11
N ALA A 39 10.63 63.72 46.35
CA ALA A 39 10.78 64.95 45.57
C ALA A 39 12.24 65.34 45.25
N ALA A 40 13.24 64.52 45.61
CA ALA A 40 14.64 64.83 45.28
C ALA A 40 15.43 63.68 44.61
N SER A 41 14.83 62.49 44.42
CA SER A 41 15.50 61.33 43.80
C SER A 41 14.84 60.84 42.50
N LEU A 42 13.74 61.47 42.06
CA LEU A 42 12.96 61.06 40.89
C LEU A 42 13.31 61.82 39.59
N LEU A 43 14.31 62.69 39.62
CA LEU A 43 14.84 63.37 38.43
C LEU A 43 16.02 62.64 37.77
N ALA A 44 16.36 61.44 38.23
CA ALA A 44 17.42 60.60 37.63
C ALA A 44 16.89 59.33 36.91
N LEU A 45 15.58 59.13 36.79
CA LEU A 45 14.99 57.96 36.11
C LEU A 45 14.13 58.26 34.86
N ALA A 46 14.12 59.51 34.38
CA ALA A 46 13.39 59.90 33.16
C ALA A 46 14.24 59.85 31.87
N GLY A 47 15.39 59.17 31.91
CA GLY A 47 16.34 59.11 30.79
C GLY A 47 16.92 57.73 30.49
N LEU A 48 16.37 56.64 31.05
CA LEU A 48 16.73 55.31 30.58
C LEU A 48 16.07 55.11 29.22
N PRO A 49 16.81 54.91 28.11
CA PRO A 49 16.18 54.53 26.86
C PRO A 49 15.39 53.25 27.12
N SER A 50 14.15 53.19 26.62
CA SER A 50 13.40 51.94 26.53
C SER A 50 14.34 50.88 25.98
N ALA A 51 14.69 49.86 26.78
CA ALA A 51 15.53 48.78 26.31
C ALA A 51 14.71 47.98 25.28
N PHE A 52 14.82 48.38 24.01
CA PHE A 52 14.23 47.67 22.89
C PHE A 52 14.95 46.33 22.75
N ALA A 53 14.24 45.22 22.88
CA ALA A 53 14.79 43.86 22.72
C ALA A 53 14.96 43.46 21.23
N LEU A 54 15.55 44.38 20.45
CA LEU A 54 16.15 44.08 19.16
C LEU A 54 17.40 43.19 19.38
N PRO A 55 17.94 42.53 18.33
CA PRO A 55 19.20 41.80 18.46
C PRO A 55 20.30 42.66 19.11
N THR A 56 21.12 42.08 20.00
CA THR A 56 22.13 42.80 20.78
C THR A 56 23.51 42.16 20.72
N GLY A 57 24.55 42.98 20.87
CA GLY A 57 25.94 42.53 20.87
C GLY A 57 26.42 42.02 19.51
N GLY A 58 25.89 42.56 18.42
CA GLY A 58 26.29 42.19 17.06
C GLY A 58 27.75 42.54 16.77
N VAL A 59 28.54 41.54 16.38
CA VAL A 59 29.93 41.68 15.95
C VAL A 59 30.11 40.99 14.60
N VAL A 60 30.43 41.75 13.57
CA VAL A 60 30.76 41.22 12.24
C VAL A 60 32.11 40.52 12.31
N VAL A 61 32.16 39.23 11.96
CA VAL A 61 33.38 38.40 12.00
C VAL A 61 33.87 37.95 10.62
N SER A 62 33.02 38.06 9.58
CA SER A 62 33.38 37.83 8.18
C SER A 62 32.47 38.64 7.28
N GLY A 63 33.01 39.19 6.19
CA GLY A 63 32.30 40.14 5.32
C GLY A 63 32.27 41.56 5.90
N THR A 64 31.44 42.42 5.31
CA THR A 64 31.27 43.81 5.76
C THR A 64 29.80 44.20 5.78
N ALA A 65 29.36 44.84 6.87
CA ALA A 65 28.01 45.37 7.01
C ALA A 65 27.95 46.49 8.05
N ASP A 66 27.00 47.40 7.86
CA ASP A 66 26.60 48.36 8.90
C ASP A 66 25.36 47.84 9.63
N ILE A 67 25.37 47.92 10.97
CA ILE A 67 24.25 47.49 11.83
C ILE A 67 23.72 48.71 12.57
N LEU A 68 22.50 49.11 12.25
CA LEU A 68 21.90 50.34 12.75
C LEU A 68 20.54 50.06 13.40
N ALA A 69 20.41 50.38 14.70
CA ALA A 69 19.14 50.34 15.42
C ALA A 69 18.51 51.73 15.45
N GLN A 70 17.29 51.87 14.92
CA GLN A 70 16.48 53.08 14.92
C GLN A 70 15.10 52.81 15.51
N GLY A 71 14.94 53.10 16.80
CA GLY A 71 13.70 52.87 17.53
C GLY A 71 13.34 51.38 17.57
N GLN A 72 12.23 51.02 16.92
CA GLN A 72 11.73 49.63 16.85
C GLN A 72 12.29 48.85 15.66
N ASN A 73 13.13 49.47 14.82
CA ASN A 73 13.68 48.85 13.62
C ASN A 73 15.19 48.67 13.76
N MET A 74 15.71 47.54 13.27
CA MET A 74 17.12 47.32 13.00
C MET A 74 17.34 47.16 11.51
N PHE A 75 18.39 47.79 10.99
CA PHE A 75 18.86 47.65 9.62
C PHE A 75 20.25 47.01 9.64
N VAL A 76 20.42 45.97 8.83
CA VAL A 76 21.70 45.31 8.57
C VAL A 76 22.00 45.52 7.09
N ASP A 77 22.81 46.54 6.81
CA ASP A 77 23.21 46.91 5.46
C ASP A 77 24.48 46.12 5.10
N GLN A 78 24.29 44.98 4.43
CA GLN A 78 25.35 44.06 4.04
C GLN A 78 25.98 44.49 2.71
N TYR A 79 27.31 44.51 2.64
CA TYR A 79 28.06 44.94 1.44
C TYR A 79 28.81 43.82 0.72
N THR A 80 28.93 42.63 1.33
CA THR A 80 29.57 41.44 0.73
C THR A 80 28.55 40.33 0.49
N ASP A 81 28.78 39.43 -0.46
CA ASP A 81 27.83 38.33 -0.76
C ASP A 81 27.60 37.38 0.43
N LYS A 82 28.59 37.21 1.28
CA LYS A 82 28.50 36.46 2.54
C LYS A 82 28.84 37.36 3.71
N LEU A 83 28.04 37.28 4.76
CA LEU A 83 28.22 37.98 6.02
C LEU A 83 28.09 36.99 7.17
N ILE A 84 28.99 37.07 8.15
CA ILE A 84 28.85 36.37 9.43
C ILE A 84 28.84 37.43 10.54
N THR A 85 27.74 37.45 11.30
CA THR A 85 27.58 38.29 12.47
C THR A 85 27.33 37.39 13.69
N ASN A 86 28.19 37.51 14.70
CA ASN A 86 27.97 36.90 16.00
C ASN A 86 27.13 37.85 16.87
N TRP A 87 26.18 37.31 17.62
CA TRP A 87 25.24 38.04 18.46
C TRP A 87 25.24 37.49 19.88
N ASN A 88 25.13 38.36 20.89
CA ASN A 88 24.89 37.91 22.27
C ASN A 88 23.44 37.42 22.45
N ASP A 89 22.50 38.12 21.82
CA ASP A 89 21.10 37.72 21.73
C ASP A 89 20.56 38.15 20.36
N PHE A 90 19.75 37.29 19.74
CA PHE A 90 19.04 37.58 18.51
C PHE A 90 17.56 37.28 18.74
N SER A 91 16.83 38.27 19.25
CA SER A 91 15.40 38.24 19.51
C SER A 91 14.72 39.46 18.87
N VAL A 92 13.44 39.34 18.54
CA VAL A 92 12.66 40.42 17.88
C VAL A 92 11.27 40.44 18.49
N GLN A 93 10.89 41.50 19.23
CA GLN A 93 9.57 41.60 19.86
C GLN A 93 8.45 41.90 18.85
N SER A 94 7.18 41.71 19.24
CA SER A 94 6.01 41.76 18.33
C SER A 94 5.84 43.04 17.52
N ASN A 95 6.38 44.17 18.00
CA ASN A 95 6.32 45.48 17.34
C ASN A 95 7.65 45.89 16.69
N GLN A 96 8.62 44.98 16.64
CA GLN A 96 9.96 45.25 16.13
C GLN A 96 10.18 44.60 14.77
N VAL A 97 11.11 45.18 14.01
CA VAL A 97 11.47 44.72 12.67
C VAL A 97 12.99 44.67 12.54
N VAL A 98 13.50 43.58 11.98
CA VAL A 98 14.89 43.48 11.51
C VAL A 98 14.88 43.39 9.99
N ASN A 99 15.54 44.34 9.33
CA ASN A 99 15.66 44.41 7.88
C ASN A 99 17.11 44.13 7.47
N PHE A 100 17.29 43.13 6.61
CA PHE A 100 18.57 42.86 5.96
C PHE A 100 18.53 43.42 4.54
N ASN A 101 19.39 44.40 4.27
CA ASN A 101 19.60 44.96 2.94
C ASN A 101 20.88 44.37 2.37
N GLN A 102 20.75 43.40 1.48
CA GLN A 102 21.85 42.59 0.97
C GLN A 102 22.16 42.92 -0.48
N PRO A 103 23.40 42.67 -0.97
CA PRO A 103 23.79 43.04 -2.34
C PRO A 103 22.93 42.41 -3.43
N SER A 104 22.47 41.18 -3.22
CA SER A 104 21.65 40.43 -4.17
C SER A 104 20.70 39.47 -3.47
N SER A 105 19.74 38.92 -4.21
CA SER A 105 18.85 37.89 -3.68
C SER A 105 19.55 36.56 -3.38
N THR A 106 20.77 36.35 -3.87
CA THR A 106 21.59 35.16 -3.58
C THR A 106 22.58 35.38 -2.44
N SER A 107 22.72 36.61 -1.95
CA SER A 107 23.57 36.95 -0.81
C SER A 107 23.07 36.29 0.47
N ILE A 108 23.97 35.96 1.41
CA ILE A 108 23.66 35.22 2.64
C ILE A 108 24.15 36.00 3.87
N ALA A 109 23.25 36.24 4.82
CA ALA A 109 23.54 36.80 6.14
C ALA A 109 23.45 35.69 7.20
N LEU A 110 24.59 35.24 7.72
CA LEU A 110 24.66 34.31 8.83
C LEU A 110 24.67 35.06 10.16
N ASN A 111 23.62 34.85 10.94
CA ASN A 111 23.44 35.37 12.29
C ASN A 111 23.64 34.24 13.28
N ARG A 112 24.77 34.26 14.00
CA ARG A 112 25.12 33.23 14.99
C ARG A 112 24.97 33.77 16.39
N VAL A 113 24.12 33.17 17.21
CA VAL A 113 24.04 33.51 18.64
C VAL A 113 25.13 32.78 19.40
N VAL A 114 26.01 33.54 20.05
CA VAL A 114 27.11 33.03 20.91
C VAL A 114 26.82 33.19 22.40
N GLY A 115 25.73 33.88 22.76
CA GLY A 115 25.23 33.97 24.12
C GLY A 115 24.44 32.73 24.56
N VAL A 116 23.73 32.87 25.69
CA VAL A 116 23.06 31.76 26.38
C VAL A 116 21.54 31.73 26.16
N ASN A 117 20.97 32.76 25.53
CA ASN A 117 19.54 32.88 25.34
C ASN A 117 19.09 32.25 24.01
N GLY A 118 17.94 31.60 24.02
CA GLY A 118 17.24 31.18 22.80
C GLY A 118 16.70 32.39 22.04
N SER A 119 16.63 32.28 20.71
CA SER A 119 16.11 33.33 19.85
C SER A 119 14.59 33.35 19.89
N ASN A 120 14.00 34.45 20.39
CA ASN A 120 12.56 34.63 20.45
C ASN A 120 12.10 35.67 19.42
N ILE A 121 11.58 35.20 18.29
CA ILE A 121 11.13 36.03 17.17
C ILE A 121 9.61 36.14 17.24
N GLN A 122 9.12 37.30 17.66
CA GLN A 122 7.69 37.64 17.77
C GLN A 122 7.28 38.71 16.76
N GLY A 123 8.24 39.51 16.26
CA GLY A 123 8.04 40.57 15.27
C GLY A 123 8.40 40.14 13.85
N GLN A 124 8.97 41.07 13.08
CA GLN A 124 9.23 40.86 11.66
C GLN A 124 10.72 40.71 11.34
N ILE A 125 11.04 39.81 10.42
CA ILE A 125 12.35 39.73 9.78
C ILE A 125 12.14 39.83 8.28
N ASN A 126 12.73 40.84 7.65
CA ASN A 126 12.66 41.06 6.20
C ASN A 126 14.05 41.00 5.58
N ALA A 127 14.19 40.33 4.44
CA ALA A 127 15.45 40.30 3.69
C ALA A 127 15.20 40.13 2.19
N ASN A 128 15.96 40.83 1.36
CA ASN A 128 15.94 40.59 -0.10
C ASN A 128 16.76 39.34 -0.50
N GLY A 129 17.77 38.98 0.30
CA GLY A 129 18.57 37.76 0.16
C GLY A 129 18.27 36.75 1.26
N GLN A 130 19.23 35.87 1.55
CA GLN A 130 19.05 34.76 2.46
C GLN A 130 19.51 35.08 3.88
N VAL A 131 18.80 34.53 4.85
CA VAL A 131 19.11 34.66 6.28
C VAL A 131 19.36 33.29 6.87
N PHE A 132 20.52 33.11 7.49
CA PHE A 132 20.82 31.95 8.33
C PHE A 132 20.75 32.38 9.78
N LEU A 133 19.93 31.74 10.61
CA LEU A 133 19.80 32.00 12.04
C LEU A 133 20.24 30.76 12.83
N ILE A 134 21.40 30.85 13.48
CA ILE A 134 22.04 29.74 14.16
C ILE A 134 22.07 30.02 15.65
N ASN A 135 21.30 29.27 16.43
CA ASN A 135 21.26 29.42 17.89
C ASN A 135 21.18 28.07 18.60
N PRO A 136 22.28 27.59 19.21
CA PRO A 136 22.31 26.34 19.97
C PRO A 136 21.36 26.29 21.18
N ASN A 137 20.86 27.44 21.65
CA ASN A 137 19.92 27.51 22.76
C ASN A 137 18.45 27.38 22.32
N GLY A 138 18.17 27.34 21.01
CA GLY A 138 16.83 27.22 20.45
C GLY A 138 16.40 28.44 19.63
N VAL A 139 15.43 28.24 18.74
CA VAL A 139 14.83 29.29 17.91
C VAL A 139 13.31 29.13 17.94
N VAL A 140 12.60 30.19 18.32
CA VAL A 140 11.14 30.23 18.35
C VAL A 140 10.66 31.38 17.47
N PHE A 141 9.86 31.06 16.44
CA PHE A 141 9.05 32.03 15.71
C PHE A 141 7.64 31.99 16.29
N GLY A 142 7.27 32.97 17.13
CA GLY A 142 5.98 33.02 17.80
C GLY A 142 4.80 33.31 16.87
N GLN A 143 3.58 33.19 17.39
CA GLN A 143 2.35 33.26 16.60
C GLN A 143 2.17 34.54 15.77
N GLY A 144 2.70 35.68 16.26
CA GLY A 144 2.65 36.96 15.54
C GLY A 144 3.80 37.20 14.56
N ALA A 145 4.79 36.30 14.51
CA ALA A 145 6.01 36.51 13.76
C ALA A 145 5.78 36.44 12.25
N GLN A 146 6.44 37.32 11.51
CA GLN A 146 6.44 37.32 10.04
C GLN A 146 7.89 37.34 9.54
N VAL A 147 8.29 36.28 8.85
CA VAL A 147 9.63 36.16 8.27
C VAL A 147 9.48 36.12 6.75
N ASN A 148 9.93 37.18 6.09
CA ASN A 148 9.84 37.37 4.64
C ASN A 148 11.25 37.56 4.07
N VAL A 149 11.86 36.48 3.58
CA VAL A 149 13.29 36.47 3.21
C VAL A 149 13.50 35.81 1.85
N GLY A 150 14.63 36.06 1.19
CA GLY A 150 15.03 35.39 -0.07
C GLY A 150 15.46 33.92 0.07
N GLY A 151 15.49 33.40 1.30
CA GLY A 151 15.79 32.03 1.70
C GLY A 151 16.07 31.98 3.21
N LEU A 152 15.73 30.87 3.88
CA LEU A 152 15.93 30.72 5.33
C LEU A 152 16.63 29.40 5.66
N ILE A 153 17.68 29.47 6.48
CA ILE A 153 18.13 28.31 7.28
C ILE A 153 18.07 28.70 8.76
N ALA A 154 17.25 28.04 9.55
CA ALA A 154 17.29 28.17 11.01
C ALA A 154 17.82 26.88 11.63
N SER A 155 18.83 26.97 12.49
CA SER A 155 19.43 25.77 13.09
C SER A 155 19.80 25.94 14.57
N THR A 156 19.62 24.86 15.34
CA THR A 156 20.26 24.72 16.66
C THR A 156 21.63 24.04 16.59
N GLN A 157 22.01 23.46 15.45
CA GLN A 157 23.36 22.97 15.22
C GLN A 157 24.22 24.05 14.57
N ASN A 158 25.51 24.08 14.89
CA ASN A 158 26.38 25.16 14.47
C ASN A 158 27.07 24.84 13.13
N ILE A 159 27.44 25.88 12.38
CA ILE A 159 28.31 25.79 11.19
C ILE A 159 29.58 26.59 11.49
N THR A 160 30.74 26.09 11.08
CA THR A 160 32.00 26.82 11.25
C THR A 160 32.14 27.93 10.20
N ASP A 161 32.89 28.99 10.52
CA ASP A 161 33.12 30.10 9.58
C ASP A 161 33.78 29.61 8.28
N ASN A 162 34.75 28.70 8.39
CA ASN A 162 35.42 28.10 7.23
C ASN A 162 34.44 27.35 6.33
N ASN A 163 33.57 26.53 6.91
CA ASN A 163 32.55 25.79 6.17
C ASN A 163 31.58 26.74 5.44
N PHE A 164 31.07 27.74 6.17
CA PHE A 164 30.16 28.73 5.58
C PHE A 164 30.81 29.52 4.44
N ASN A 165 32.02 30.05 4.67
CA ASN A 165 32.75 30.84 3.66
C ASN A 165 33.07 29.98 2.43
N ALA A 166 33.47 28.72 2.62
CA ALA A 166 33.72 27.77 1.53
C ALA A 166 32.44 27.28 0.81
N GLY A 167 31.24 27.59 1.32
CA GLY A 167 29.98 27.10 0.76
C GLY A 167 29.70 25.61 1.06
N HIS A 168 30.40 25.06 2.05
CA HIS A 168 30.17 23.72 2.57
C HIS A 168 29.20 23.81 3.75
N TYR A 169 27.90 23.75 3.50
CA TYR A 169 26.89 23.94 4.54
C TYR A 169 26.69 22.69 5.40
N LYS A 170 27.70 22.41 6.23
CA LYS A 170 27.72 21.34 7.22
C LYS A 170 27.43 21.89 8.60
N PHE A 171 26.31 21.48 9.16
CA PHE A 171 25.85 21.87 10.49
C PHE A 171 26.09 20.74 11.48
N THR A 172 26.77 21.00 12.58
CA THR A 172 27.14 20.02 13.60
C THR A 172 27.03 20.62 14.98
N GLY A 173 26.58 19.83 15.95
CA GLY A 173 26.59 20.23 17.34
C GLY A 173 26.01 19.15 18.25
N ALA A 174 25.90 19.50 19.53
CA ALA A 174 25.28 18.67 20.56
C ALA A 174 24.04 19.35 21.17
N SER A 175 23.48 20.34 20.47
CA SER A 175 22.29 21.03 20.98
C SER A 175 21.11 20.07 21.00
N THR A 176 20.41 20.02 22.14
CA THR A 176 19.13 19.33 22.29
C THR A 176 17.94 20.30 22.17
N ALA A 177 18.20 21.56 21.83
CA ALA A 177 17.19 22.60 21.72
C ALA A 177 16.34 22.45 20.44
N GLU A 178 15.21 23.16 20.43
CA GLU A 178 14.19 23.07 19.40
C GLU A 178 14.21 24.29 18.46
N VAL A 179 13.88 24.05 17.19
CA VAL A 179 13.36 25.07 16.28
C VAL A 179 11.84 24.94 16.21
N LEU A 180 11.11 25.94 16.71
CA LEU A 180 9.65 25.99 16.74
C LEU A 180 9.13 27.13 15.87
N ASN A 181 8.27 26.83 14.91
CA ASN A 181 7.50 27.82 14.16
C ASN A 181 6.03 27.80 14.55
N GLN A 182 5.52 28.91 15.07
CA GLN A 182 4.10 29.21 15.31
C GLN A 182 3.62 30.38 14.44
N GLY A 183 4.53 31.11 13.80
CA GLY A 183 4.25 32.27 12.96
C GLY A 183 4.13 31.94 11.47
N SER A 184 4.45 32.94 10.64
CA SER A 184 4.42 32.86 9.18
C SER A 184 5.82 33.04 8.61
N ILE A 185 6.34 32.02 7.94
CA ILE A 185 7.63 32.06 7.24
C ILE A 185 7.36 31.91 5.74
N THR A 186 7.74 32.92 4.96
CA THR A 186 7.54 32.93 3.50
C THR A 186 8.81 33.33 2.76
N VAL A 187 9.01 32.72 1.60
CA VAL A 187 10.08 33.07 0.66
C VAL A 187 9.50 33.29 -0.74
N PRO A 188 10.17 34.07 -1.61
CA PRO A 188 9.79 34.21 -3.01
C PRO A 188 9.77 32.87 -3.77
N ASP A 189 9.08 32.87 -4.91
CA ASP A 189 8.98 31.70 -5.78
C ASP A 189 10.37 31.16 -6.16
N GLY A 190 10.53 29.84 -6.14
CA GLY A 190 11.78 29.14 -6.45
C GLY A 190 12.81 29.14 -5.32
N ARG A 191 12.51 29.68 -4.14
CA ARG A 191 13.42 29.72 -2.98
C ARG A 191 13.05 28.70 -1.92
N SER A 192 13.96 28.44 -0.98
CA SER A 192 13.82 27.36 0.01
C SER A 192 13.88 27.82 1.46
N ILE A 193 13.24 27.04 2.32
CA ILE A 193 13.24 27.17 3.77
C ILE A 193 13.72 25.85 4.37
N THR A 194 14.74 25.90 5.24
CA THR A 194 15.27 24.72 5.93
C THR A 194 15.33 24.98 7.45
N LEU A 195 14.71 24.10 8.25
CA LEU A 195 14.76 24.15 9.71
C LEU A 195 15.46 22.90 10.24
N LEU A 196 16.48 23.07 11.07
CA LEU A 196 17.39 22.01 11.52
C LEU A 196 17.56 22.02 13.04
N GLY A 197 17.51 20.87 13.70
CA GLY A 197 17.85 20.79 15.12
C GLY A 197 17.73 19.40 15.70
N ALA A 198 17.84 19.24 17.01
CA ALA A 198 17.43 17.97 17.64
C ALA A 198 15.90 17.80 17.57
N LYS A 199 15.14 18.89 17.65
CA LYS A 199 13.70 18.91 17.46
C LYS A 199 13.29 20.06 16.55
N VAL A 200 12.36 19.80 15.65
CA VAL A 200 11.79 20.79 14.73
C VAL A 200 10.27 20.65 14.74
N ARG A 201 9.56 21.73 15.05
CA ARG A 201 8.09 21.74 15.11
C ARG A 201 7.53 22.89 14.30
N ASN A 202 6.58 22.58 13.43
CA ASN A 202 5.75 23.56 12.74
C ASN A 202 4.30 23.49 13.24
N GLU A 203 3.88 24.54 13.93
CA GLU A 203 2.49 24.80 14.32
C GLU A 203 1.89 25.98 13.52
N GLY A 204 2.74 26.77 12.83
CA GLY A 204 2.36 27.90 12.01
C GLY A 204 2.31 27.57 10.51
N MET A 205 2.71 28.54 9.69
CA MET A 205 2.74 28.43 8.23
C MET A 205 4.15 28.60 7.70
N ILE A 206 4.54 27.69 6.79
CA ILE A 206 5.78 27.78 6.00
C ILE A 206 5.40 27.67 4.52
N LYS A 207 5.78 28.67 3.72
CA LYS A 207 5.47 28.74 2.29
C LYS A 207 6.71 29.02 1.44
N ALA A 208 6.99 28.13 0.50
CA ALA A 208 8.08 28.20 -0.48
C ALA A 208 7.62 27.69 -1.86
N GLN A 209 6.81 28.50 -2.55
CA GLN A 209 6.25 28.16 -3.87
C GLN A 209 7.38 27.90 -4.90
N GLU A 210 7.21 26.94 -5.80
CA GLU A 210 8.20 26.48 -6.79
C GLU A 210 9.59 26.13 -6.21
N GLY A 211 9.72 26.09 -4.88
CA GLY A 211 10.95 25.82 -4.16
C GLY A 211 10.75 24.69 -3.15
N ASN A 212 11.54 24.68 -2.07
CA ASN A 212 11.55 23.55 -1.15
C ASN A 212 11.37 23.96 0.32
N VAL A 213 10.61 23.15 1.06
CA VAL A 213 10.54 23.21 2.52
C VAL A 213 11.19 21.94 3.09
N ALA A 214 12.21 22.08 3.93
CA ALA A 214 12.87 20.95 4.56
C ALA A 214 12.96 21.11 6.08
N LEU A 215 12.48 20.10 6.80
CA LEU A 215 12.56 20.01 8.26
C LEU A 215 13.44 18.79 8.60
N GLY A 216 14.56 19.02 9.29
CA GLY A 216 15.54 17.99 9.62
C GLY A 216 15.80 17.87 11.12
N ALA A 217 15.69 16.66 11.67
CA ALA A 217 16.07 16.38 13.06
C ALA A 217 17.27 15.43 13.20
N GLY A 218 18.28 15.84 13.98
CA GLY A 218 19.58 15.18 14.10
C GLY A 218 20.66 16.07 14.73
N ASN A 219 21.86 15.52 14.89
CA ASN A 219 23.04 16.21 15.45
C ASN A 219 24.00 16.74 14.37
N SER A 220 23.98 16.15 13.18
CA SER A 220 24.77 16.57 12.04
C SER A 220 23.95 16.57 10.77
N PHE A 221 24.11 17.61 9.95
CA PHE A 221 23.44 17.77 8.68
C PHE A 221 24.41 18.26 7.60
N THR A 222 24.19 17.79 6.39
CA THR A 222 24.78 18.36 5.18
C THR A 222 23.65 18.92 4.32
N VAL A 223 23.69 20.23 4.06
CA VAL A 223 22.74 20.92 3.20
C VAL A 223 23.42 21.23 1.88
N SER A 224 22.96 20.60 0.80
CA SER A 224 23.46 20.88 -0.55
C SER A 224 22.59 21.95 -1.18
N LEU A 225 23.21 23.03 -1.66
CA LEU A 225 22.51 24.11 -2.35
C LEU A 225 22.99 24.21 -3.81
N ASP A 226 22.07 24.44 -4.75
CA ASP A 226 22.35 24.84 -6.13
C ASP A 226 21.80 26.25 -6.38
N ALA A 227 22.64 27.15 -6.91
CA ALA A 227 22.35 28.60 -6.95
C ALA A 227 21.80 29.16 -5.61
N ASN A 228 22.28 28.61 -4.49
CA ASN A 228 21.82 28.86 -3.12
C ASN A 228 20.35 28.47 -2.84
N ASN A 229 19.74 27.58 -3.63
CA ASN A 229 18.44 26.94 -3.37
C ASN A 229 18.65 25.48 -2.91
N LEU A 230 17.76 24.93 -2.09
CA LEU A 230 17.94 23.58 -1.56
C LEU A 230 17.92 22.53 -2.69
N LEU A 231 19.00 21.77 -2.81
CA LEU A 231 19.10 20.61 -3.68
C LEU A 231 18.87 19.31 -2.89
N ASP A 232 19.51 19.19 -1.73
CA ASP A 232 19.44 17.99 -0.89
C ASP A 232 19.68 18.30 0.60
N LEU A 233 19.07 17.50 1.46
CA LEU A 233 19.28 17.53 2.91
C LEU A 233 19.61 16.12 3.40
N GLN A 234 20.83 15.94 3.89
CA GLN A 234 21.27 14.71 4.52
C GLN A 234 21.36 14.87 6.03
N VAL A 235 20.80 13.92 6.78
CA VAL A 235 21.05 13.75 8.22
C VAL A 235 22.22 12.79 8.38
N ASP A 236 23.36 13.30 8.84
CA ASP A 236 24.63 12.57 8.92
C ASP A 236 24.86 11.89 10.28
N ALA A 237 24.25 12.44 11.34
CA ALA A 237 24.36 11.89 12.68
C ALA A 237 23.05 12.04 13.44
N ALA A 238 22.64 10.95 14.07
CA ALA A 238 21.43 10.88 14.88
C ALA A 238 21.47 11.76 16.13
N ALA A 239 20.30 12.23 16.57
CA ALA A 239 20.09 12.88 17.86
C ALA A 239 19.14 12.08 18.76
N ILE A 240 19.40 12.03 20.06
CA ILE A 240 18.50 11.34 21.00
C ILE A 240 17.15 12.06 21.04
N ASN A 241 16.04 11.31 20.90
CA ASN A 241 14.68 11.84 20.80
C ASN A 241 14.52 12.85 19.64
N ALA A 242 15.21 12.62 18.51
CA ALA A 242 15.04 13.41 17.31
C ALA A 242 13.56 13.44 16.90
N LEU A 243 13.02 14.63 16.64
CA LEU A 243 11.62 14.80 16.28
C LEU A 243 11.44 15.91 15.24
N VAL A 244 10.77 15.58 14.14
CA VAL A 244 10.15 16.54 13.23
C VAL A 244 8.64 16.39 13.35
N SER A 245 7.93 17.49 13.66
CA SER A 245 6.47 17.49 13.78
C SER A 245 5.84 18.62 12.97
N ASN A 246 4.72 18.34 12.30
CA ASN A 246 3.88 19.34 11.65
C ASN A 246 2.42 19.22 12.09
N THR A 247 1.89 20.27 12.71
CA THR A 247 0.46 20.45 13.00
C THR A 247 -0.12 21.68 12.26
N GLY A 248 0.74 22.49 11.64
CA GLY A 248 0.36 23.65 10.84
C GLY A 248 0.34 23.36 9.33
N LEU A 249 0.76 24.33 8.52
CA LEU A 249 0.85 24.23 7.07
C LEU A 249 2.31 24.26 6.59
N LEU A 250 2.68 23.28 5.76
CA LEU A 250 3.88 23.31 4.92
C LEU A 250 3.44 23.37 3.45
N LYS A 251 3.86 24.40 2.70
CA LYS A 251 3.44 24.59 1.31
C LYS A 251 4.62 24.86 0.37
N ALA A 252 4.74 24.04 -0.67
CA ALA A 252 5.77 24.08 -1.71
C ALA A 252 5.23 23.59 -3.08
N ASP A 253 4.10 24.15 -3.54
CA ASP A 253 3.52 23.78 -4.85
C ASP A 253 4.56 24.00 -5.97
N GLY A 254 4.66 23.05 -6.91
CA GLY A 254 5.68 23.02 -7.96
C GLY A 254 7.08 22.58 -7.49
N GLY A 255 7.24 22.27 -6.20
CA GLY A 255 8.50 21.87 -5.59
C GLY A 255 8.35 20.74 -4.57
N GLN A 256 9.10 20.77 -3.47
CA GLN A 256 9.17 19.66 -2.51
C GLN A 256 8.98 20.06 -1.05
N VAL A 257 8.27 19.21 -0.30
CA VAL A 257 8.32 19.19 1.18
C VAL A 257 9.03 17.93 1.66
N LEU A 258 10.06 18.09 2.51
CA LEU A 258 10.80 17.01 3.14
C LEU A 258 10.76 17.16 4.67
N MET A 259 10.30 16.12 5.38
CA MET A 259 10.43 15.98 6.82
C MET A 259 11.28 14.73 7.08
N THR A 260 12.47 14.90 7.67
CA THR A 260 13.36 13.77 7.95
C THR A 260 13.99 13.85 9.33
N ALA A 261 14.12 12.69 9.99
CA ALA A 261 14.71 12.62 11.31
C ALA A 261 15.49 11.32 11.50
N ASP A 262 16.59 11.40 12.26
CA ASP A 262 17.36 10.24 12.69
C ASP A 262 17.56 10.24 14.20
N ALA A 263 16.98 9.26 14.90
CA ALA A 263 17.14 9.08 16.33
C ALA A 263 18.15 7.98 16.73
N GLY A 264 18.80 7.33 15.77
CA GLY A 264 19.70 6.21 16.04
C GLY A 264 18.92 5.00 16.56
N MET A 265 19.50 4.21 17.47
CA MET A 265 18.99 2.88 17.83
C MET A 265 17.77 2.82 18.78
N VAL A 266 16.82 3.78 18.70
CA VAL A 266 15.61 3.74 19.51
C VAL A 266 14.36 3.85 18.63
N PHE A 267 13.45 2.88 18.73
CA PHE A 267 12.13 2.95 18.11
C PHE A 267 11.27 4.01 18.80
N GLN A 268 11.44 5.28 18.40
CA GLN A 268 10.56 6.38 18.77
C GLN A 268 9.93 6.99 17.53
N THR A 269 8.81 7.69 17.71
CA THR A 269 8.26 8.57 16.67
C THR A 269 9.24 9.70 16.43
N VAL A 270 9.80 9.74 15.23
CA VAL A 270 10.78 10.75 14.83
C VAL A 270 10.25 11.69 13.75
N VAL A 271 9.22 11.27 12.99
CA VAL A 271 8.48 12.13 12.06
C VAL A 271 7.00 12.00 12.35
N ASN A 272 6.31 13.13 12.54
CA ASN A 272 4.89 13.17 12.85
C ASN A 272 4.17 14.29 12.07
N ASN A 273 3.29 13.92 11.14
CA ASN A 273 2.38 14.87 10.51
C ASN A 273 0.95 14.69 11.04
N GLN A 274 0.34 15.78 11.48
CA GLN A 274 -1.09 15.89 11.78
C GLN A 274 -1.72 17.11 11.10
N GLY A 275 -0.90 17.99 10.52
CA GLY A 275 -1.32 19.20 9.81
C GLY A 275 -1.52 18.98 8.31
N SER A 276 -1.42 20.08 7.55
CA SER A 276 -1.49 20.08 6.09
C SER A 276 -0.11 20.19 5.46
N ILE A 277 0.13 19.39 4.43
CA ILE A 277 1.30 19.49 3.54
C ILE A 277 0.80 19.60 2.10
N GLU A 278 1.22 20.67 1.42
CA GLU A 278 0.85 20.96 0.04
C GLU A 278 2.10 21.07 -0.83
N ALA A 279 2.24 20.18 -1.81
CA ALA A 279 3.20 20.27 -2.90
C ALA A 279 2.47 19.92 -4.20
N ASN A 280 1.45 20.72 -4.53
CA ASN A 280 0.62 20.49 -5.71
C ASN A 280 1.42 20.76 -7.00
N THR A 281 0.99 20.18 -8.11
CA THR A 281 1.59 20.45 -9.41
C THR A 281 1.40 21.92 -9.79
N LEU A 282 2.46 22.58 -10.22
CA LEU A 282 2.44 23.96 -10.69
C LEU A 282 3.37 24.11 -11.88
N SER A 283 2.97 24.86 -12.90
CA SER A 283 3.80 25.10 -14.08
C SER A 283 4.31 23.79 -14.72
N GLN A 284 3.44 22.77 -14.78
CA GLN A 284 3.72 21.39 -15.23
C GLN A 284 4.79 20.61 -14.41
N LYS A 285 5.29 21.18 -13.30
CA LYS A 285 6.20 20.49 -12.37
C LYS A 285 5.38 19.79 -11.30
N ALA A 286 5.41 18.46 -11.32
CA ALA A 286 4.75 17.65 -10.31
C ALA A 286 5.48 17.79 -8.97
N GLY A 287 4.75 18.16 -7.91
CA GLY A 287 5.35 18.35 -6.60
C GLY A 287 5.59 17.03 -5.86
N ARG A 288 6.37 17.11 -4.78
CA ARG A 288 6.77 15.92 -4.00
C ARG A 288 6.71 16.15 -2.50
N ILE A 289 6.21 15.15 -1.78
CA ILE A 289 6.17 15.14 -0.30
C ILE A 289 6.94 13.91 0.19
N ILE A 290 7.85 14.09 1.15
CA ILE A 290 8.62 13.00 1.76
C ILE A 290 8.55 13.11 3.28
N LEU A 291 8.08 12.04 3.94
CA LEU A 291 8.21 11.82 5.37
C LEU A 291 9.16 10.63 5.59
N ASP A 292 10.37 10.91 6.07
CA ASP A 292 11.46 9.92 6.15
C ASP A 292 12.02 9.78 7.58
N GLY A 293 11.62 8.70 8.27
CA GLY A 293 12.14 8.31 9.57
C GLY A 293 13.46 7.53 9.54
N ARG A 294 14.06 7.36 8.35
CA ARG A 294 15.31 6.60 8.13
C ARG A 294 15.26 5.18 8.73
N VAL A 295 16.42 4.64 9.08
CA VAL A 295 16.62 3.22 9.40
C VAL A 295 16.12 2.78 10.78
N SER A 296 15.67 3.70 11.63
CA SER A 296 15.24 3.36 13.00
C SER A 296 14.02 4.14 13.50
N GLY A 297 13.50 5.05 12.68
CA GLY A 297 12.40 5.93 13.06
C GLY A 297 11.02 5.35 12.77
N ILE A 298 10.08 5.72 13.63
CA ILE A 298 8.64 5.57 13.38
C ILE A 298 8.14 6.85 12.71
N VAL A 299 7.40 6.70 11.61
CA VAL A 299 6.71 7.78 10.91
C VAL A 299 5.22 7.70 11.19
N ASN A 300 4.67 8.72 11.84
CA ASN A 300 3.22 8.88 12.02
C ASN A 300 2.69 9.80 10.90
N VAL A 301 1.79 9.25 10.10
CA VAL A 301 1.15 9.96 8.98
C VAL A 301 -0.29 10.21 9.38
N GLY A 302 -0.69 11.48 9.48
CA GLY A 302 -2.05 11.95 9.73
C GLY A 302 -2.31 13.24 8.97
N GLY A 303 -3.49 13.84 9.12
CA GLY A 303 -3.84 15.09 8.44
C GLY A 303 -3.92 14.97 6.90
N SER A 304 -3.60 16.07 6.21
CA SER A 304 -3.76 16.19 4.74
C SER A 304 -2.42 16.29 4.02
N LEU A 305 -2.21 15.47 3.00
CA LEU A 305 -1.04 15.47 2.13
C LEU A 305 -1.51 15.62 0.68
N SER A 306 -1.24 16.76 0.08
CA SER A 306 -1.72 17.09 -1.28
C SER A 306 -0.55 17.30 -2.23
N ALA A 307 -0.51 16.49 -3.29
CA ALA A 307 0.37 16.66 -4.44
C ALA A 307 -0.44 16.52 -5.74
N HIS A 308 -1.63 17.14 -5.80
CA HIS A 308 -2.53 16.99 -6.93
C HIS A 308 -2.21 17.94 -8.09
N ALA A 309 -2.70 17.61 -9.28
CA ALA A 309 -2.73 18.45 -10.47
C ALA A 309 -4.18 18.80 -10.89
N LEU A 310 -5.09 18.94 -9.93
CA LEU A 310 -6.45 19.42 -10.20
C LEU A 310 -6.43 20.91 -10.60
N GLY A 311 -7.14 21.24 -11.68
CA GLY A 311 -7.25 22.63 -12.17
C GLY A 311 -5.98 23.18 -12.83
N THR A 312 -4.99 22.33 -13.11
CA THR A 312 -3.73 22.69 -13.78
C THR A 312 -3.36 21.63 -14.82
N GLU A 313 -2.39 21.94 -15.68
CA GLU A 313 -1.78 20.97 -16.59
C GLU A 313 -0.68 20.17 -15.87
N GLY A 314 -0.54 18.90 -16.25
CA GLY A 314 0.50 18.00 -15.74
C GLY A 314 -0.05 16.81 -14.95
N ASN A 315 0.87 16.00 -14.46
CA ASN A 315 0.56 14.81 -13.66
C ASN A 315 0.46 15.16 -12.18
N GLY A 316 -0.25 14.32 -11.44
CA GLY A 316 -0.16 14.30 -9.98
C GLY A 316 1.25 13.94 -9.52
N GLY A 317 1.62 14.49 -8.38
CA GLY A 317 2.91 14.30 -7.74
C GLY A 317 3.04 13.00 -6.94
N VAL A 318 4.11 12.93 -6.17
CA VAL A 318 4.45 11.75 -5.36
C VAL A 318 4.46 12.11 -3.89
N VAL A 319 3.80 11.28 -3.08
CA VAL A 319 3.91 11.31 -1.61
C VAL A 319 4.66 10.05 -1.18
N GLU A 320 5.73 10.19 -0.42
CA GLU A 320 6.52 9.06 0.08
C GLU A 320 6.62 9.11 1.60
N THR A 321 6.20 8.03 2.25
CA THR A 321 6.24 7.89 3.71
C THR A 321 7.00 6.60 4.05
N ARG A 322 8.15 6.72 4.71
CA ARG A 322 9.01 5.57 5.00
C ARG A 322 9.69 5.69 6.36
N GLY A 323 9.77 4.57 7.06
CA GLY A 323 10.54 4.42 8.28
C GLY A 323 10.76 2.93 8.55
N THR A 324 11.32 2.60 9.73
CA THR A 324 11.26 1.20 10.19
C THR A 324 9.80 0.77 10.36
N PHE A 325 8.98 1.65 10.93
CA PHE A 325 7.54 1.48 10.96
C PHE A 325 6.88 2.76 10.46
N THR A 326 5.89 2.61 9.61
CA THR A 326 5.02 3.71 9.19
C THR A 326 3.61 3.42 9.71
N ILE A 327 3.08 4.34 10.51
CA ILE A 327 1.76 4.25 11.13
C ILE A 327 0.88 5.32 10.47
N VAL A 328 -0.09 4.86 9.68
CA VAL A 328 -1.07 5.72 8.99
C VAL A 328 -2.31 5.86 9.86
N HIS A 329 -2.57 7.07 10.32
CA HIS A 329 -3.74 7.42 11.12
C HIS A 329 -5.03 7.40 10.28
N GLU A 330 -6.15 7.21 10.95
CA GLU A 330 -7.48 7.03 10.34
C GLU A 330 -7.94 8.21 9.48
N ASP A 331 -7.55 9.41 9.89
CA ASP A 331 -7.92 10.70 9.29
C ASP A 331 -7.00 11.10 8.13
N THR A 332 -5.98 10.30 7.82
CA THR A 332 -5.02 10.59 6.74
C THR A 332 -5.73 10.71 5.39
N ARG A 333 -5.53 11.86 4.74
CA ARG A 333 -6.04 12.14 3.40
C ARG A 333 -4.90 12.48 2.47
N VAL A 334 -4.77 11.73 1.39
CA VAL A 334 -3.76 11.89 0.37
C VAL A 334 -4.42 12.15 -0.99
N ASN A 335 -4.10 13.27 -1.61
CA ASN A 335 -4.63 13.63 -2.92
C ASN A 335 -3.50 13.82 -3.94
N THR A 336 -3.52 13.01 -4.99
CA THR A 336 -2.59 13.11 -6.13
C THR A 336 -3.32 13.12 -7.46
N GLN A 337 -4.62 13.43 -7.48
CA GLN A 337 -5.43 13.43 -8.71
C GLN A 337 -4.90 14.43 -9.74
N ALA A 338 -5.09 14.13 -11.02
CA ALA A 338 -4.79 15.04 -12.11
C ALA A 338 -6.00 15.21 -13.02
N SER A 339 -6.29 16.44 -13.45
CA SER A 339 -7.41 16.69 -14.39
C SER A 339 -7.07 16.33 -15.84
N ASN A 340 -5.81 16.51 -16.24
CA ASN A 340 -5.35 16.36 -17.64
C ASN A 340 -4.10 15.47 -17.79
N GLY A 341 -3.73 14.76 -16.73
CA GLY A 341 -2.54 13.92 -16.68
C GLY A 341 -2.80 12.62 -15.93
N GLN A 342 -1.73 11.94 -15.55
CA GLN A 342 -1.81 10.74 -14.74
C GLN A 342 -1.98 11.12 -13.25
N THR A 343 -2.89 10.43 -12.56
CA THR A 343 -2.93 10.47 -11.09
C THR A 343 -1.56 10.04 -10.55
N GLY A 344 -1.08 10.78 -9.55
CA GLY A 344 0.20 10.51 -8.90
C GLY A 344 0.15 9.28 -7.99
N THR A 345 1.12 9.16 -7.09
CA THR A 345 1.26 7.95 -6.25
C THR A 345 1.63 8.29 -4.81
N TRP A 346 1.00 7.60 -3.87
CA TRP A 346 1.41 7.54 -2.49
C TRP A 346 2.13 6.23 -2.20
N LYS A 347 3.38 6.33 -1.75
CA LYS A 347 4.26 5.22 -1.42
C LYS A 347 4.40 5.10 0.09
N VAL A 348 4.09 3.94 0.64
CA VAL A 348 4.21 3.62 2.07
C VAL A 348 5.20 2.48 2.26
N GLY A 349 6.36 2.78 2.84
CA GLY A 349 7.38 1.81 3.19
C GLY A 349 7.39 1.53 4.70
N SER A 350 7.44 0.25 5.07
CA SER A 350 7.54 -0.19 6.47
C SER A 350 8.25 -1.55 6.52
N LEU A 351 8.90 -1.88 7.63
CA LEU A 351 9.54 -3.19 7.84
C LEU A 351 8.53 -4.32 7.67
N GLU A 352 7.33 -4.12 8.21
CA GLU A 352 6.17 -4.97 7.99
C GLU A 352 4.96 -4.14 7.58
N VAL A 353 4.16 -4.69 6.67
CA VAL A 353 2.90 -4.09 6.23
C VAL A 353 1.77 -5.07 6.46
N LYS A 354 0.81 -4.65 7.26
CA LYS A 354 -0.49 -5.28 7.37
C LYS A 354 -1.56 -4.23 7.13
N VAL A 355 -2.63 -4.65 6.45
CA VAL A 355 -3.84 -3.88 6.22
C VAL A 355 -5.00 -4.58 6.92
N GLY A 356 -5.72 -3.90 7.80
CA GLY A 356 -6.93 -4.47 8.42
C GLY A 356 -7.64 -3.50 9.35
N GLY A 357 -8.88 -3.85 9.74
CA GLY A 357 -9.77 -2.97 10.50
C GLY A 357 -9.43 -2.75 11.98
N GLY A 358 -8.29 -3.25 12.47
CA GLY A 358 -7.79 -2.84 13.79
C GLY A 358 -7.18 -1.43 13.74
N PRO A 359 -6.93 -0.76 14.87
CA PRO A 359 -6.22 0.51 14.87
C PRO A 359 -4.83 0.37 14.24
N ALA A 360 -4.34 1.44 13.63
CA ALA A 360 -3.00 1.47 13.08
C ALA A 360 -1.95 1.30 14.20
N SER A 361 -0.93 0.49 13.96
CA SER A 361 0.12 0.14 14.92
C SER A 361 1.38 -0.34 14.19
N TYR A 362 2.43 -0.67 14.93
CA TYR A 362 3.66 -1.27 14.37
C TYR A 362 3.42 -2.49 13.47
N TRP A 363 2.38 -3.27 13.78
CA TRP A 363 2.00 -4.48 13.07
C TRP A 363 0.78 -4.31 12.18
N ASN A 364 0.22 -3.10 12.11
CA ASN A 364 -0.92 -2.72 11.27
C ASN A 364 -0.67 -1.33 10.72
N ALA A 365 0.11 -1.25 9.64
CA ALA A 365 0.59 0.02 9.11
C ALA A 365 -0.56 0.95 8.69
N ILE A 366 -1.64 0.39 8.15
CA ILE A 366 -2.78 1.16 7.62
C ILE A 366 -4.10 0.42 7.85
N GLN A 367 -5.15 1.15 8.21
CA GLN A 367 -6.50 0.59 8.33
C GLN A 367 -7.12 0.38 6.95
N ASP A 368 -8.00 -0.61 6.84
CA ASP A 368 -8.61 -0.99 5.56
C ASP A 368 -9.47 0.12 4.93
N TYR A 369 -10.29 0.82 5.72
CA TYR A 369 -11.06 1.97 5.22
C TYR A 369 -10.19 3.18 4.88
N THR A 370 -9.08 3.41 5.59
CA THR A 370 -8.14 4.49 5.26
C THR A 370 -7.45 4.22 3.94
N LEU A 371 -7.06 2.96 3.69
CA LEU A 371 -6.54 2.57 2.38
C LEU A 371 -7.60 2.76 1.29
N ALA A 372 -8.82 2.30 1.53
CA ALA A 372 -9.94 2.42 0.58
C ALA A 372 -10.23 3.88 0.20
N SER A 373 -10.37 4.78 1.18
CA SER A 373 -10.68 6.19 0.91
C SER A 373 -9.57 6.92 0.16
N ASN A 374 -8.30 6.57 0.41
CA ASN A 374 -7.17 7.15 -0.29
C ASN A 374 -7.00 6.58 -1.72
N LEU A 375 -7.48 5.36 -1.98
CA LEU A 375 -7.55 4.80 -3.33
C LEU A 375 -8.59 5.50 -4.21
N ASP A 376 -9.52 6.29 -3.68
CA ASP A 376 -10.43 7.09 -4.50
C ASP A 376 -9.72 8.29 -5.16
N THR A 377 -8.64 8.80 -4.56
CA THR A 377 -7.94 10.02 -4.99
C THR A 377 -6.49 9.78 -5.44
N THR A 378 -5.91 8.62 -5.16
CA THR A 378 -4.47 8.38 -5.33
C THR A 378 -4.17 6.93 -5.71
N ASN A 379 -3.17 6.70 -6.56
CA ASN A 379 -2.57 5.37 -6.67
C ASN A 379 -1.77 5.06 -5.40
N VAL A 380 -1.87 3.86 -4.86
CA VAL A 380 -1.18 3.50 -3.61
C VAL A 380 -0.18 2.37 -3.83
N GLU A 381 1.03 2.53 -3.31
CA GLU A 381 2.07 1.51 -3.24
C GLU A 381 2.40 1.20 -1.77
N LEU A 382 2.18 -0.03 -1.34
CA LEU A 382 2.56 -0.51 -0.01
C LEU A 382 3.74 -1.47 -0.12
N ALA A 383 4.82 -1.20 0.61
CA ALA A 383 6.06 -1.98 0.55
C ALA A 383 6.49 -2.48 1.93
N SER A 384 6.48 -3.81 2.11
CA SER A 384 7.03 -4.51 3.28
C SER A 384 8.50 -4.85 3.02
N THR A 385 9.42 -4.22 3.77
CA THR A 385 10.87 -4.26 3.50
C THR A 385 11.62 -5.33 4.29
N GLY A 386 11.02 -5.92 5.32
CA GLY A 386 11.60 -7.02 6.10
C GLY A 386 10.68 -8.24 6.30
N GLY A 387 9.39 -8.08 6.03
CA GLY A 387 8.36 -9.09 6.30
C GLY A 387 7.49 -9.47 5.12
N SER A 388 6.54 -10.34 5.39
CA SER A 388 5.41 -10.60 4.49
C SER A 388 4.46 -9.39 4.49
N LEU A 389 3.61 -9.29 3.49
CA LEU A 389 2.51 -8.32 3.45
C LEU A 389 1.18 -9.06 3.57
N VAL A 390 0.35 -8.64 4.52
CA VAL A 390 -0.94 -9.31 4.78
C VAL A 390 -2.10 -8.32 4.73
N LEU A 391 -3.06 -8.55 3.85
CA LEU A 391 -4.33 -7.82 3.80
C LEU A 391 -5.41 -8.67 4.45
N THR A 392 -5.90 -8.25 5.61
CA THR A 392 -6.87 -8.99 6.43
C THR A 392 -8.30 -8.46 6.34
N GLY A 393 -8.46 -7.13 6.23
CA GLY A 393 -9.76 -6.47 6.16
C GLY A 393 -10.23 -6.21 4.72
N PRO A 394 -11.53 -5.94 4.50
CA PRO A 394 -12.05 -5.63 3.17
C PRO A 394 -11.60 -4.24 2.70
N VAL A 395 -11.12 -4.15 1.46
CA VAL A 395 -10.74 -2.87 0.82
C VAL A 395 -11.55 -2.74 -0.45
N SER A 396 -12.34 -1.68 -0.58
CA SER A 396 -13.18 -1.41 -1.75
C SER A 396 -13.08 0.05 -2.17
N TRP A 397 -12.81 0.32 -3.44
CA TRP A 397 -12.71 1.69 -3.98
C TRP A 397 -13.39 1.80 -5.35
N ASN A 398 -13.84 3.01 -5.70
CA ASN A 398 -14.55 3.29 -6.94
C ASN A 398 -13.80 4.34 -7.78
N SER A 399 -12.62 3.93 -8.26
CA SER A 399 -11.77 4.75 -9.11
C SER A 399 -10.92 3.88 -10.04
N GLY A 400 -10.34 4.51 -11.06
CA GLY A 400 -9.34 3.88 -11.92
C GLY A 400 -7.96 3.72 -11.28
N ASN A 401 -7.79 4.05 -10.00
CA ASN A 401 -6.49 4.05 -9.36
C ASN A 401 -5.98 2.63 -9.09
N GLN A 402 -4.66 2.51 -9.06
CA GLN A 402 -3.93 1.27 -8.86
C GLN A 402 -3.51 1.08 -7.40
N LEU A 403 -3.67 -0.14 -6.91
CA LEU A 403 -3.03 -0.63 -5.68
C LEU A 403 -1.83 -1.53 -6.04
N THR A 404 -0.65 -1.20 -5.55
CA THR A 404 0.56 -2.03 -5.67
C THR A 404 0.98 -2.51 -4.30
N LEU A 405 1.12 -3.82 -4.13
CA LEU A 405 1.58 -4.46 -2.91
C LEU A 405 2.92 -5.15 -3.18
N SER A 406 3.95 -4.78 -2.43
CA SER A 406 5.31 -5.30 -2.59
C SER A 406 5.82 -5.89 -1.28
N SER A 407 6.44 -7.07 -1.32
CA SER A 407 7.02 -7.73 -0.15
C SER A 407 8.32 -8.46 -0.49
N VAL A 408 9.30 -8.34 0.42
CA VAL A 408 10.52 -9.15 0.40
C VAL A 408 10.32 -10.61 0.81
N LYS A 409 9.09 -10.99 1.22
CA LYS A 409 8.65 -12.36 1.51
C LYS A 409 7.33 -12.63 0.77
N ASP A 410 6.32 -13.13 1.47
CA ASP A 410 5.04 -13.52 0.89
C ASP A 410 4.03 -12.37 0.87
N ILE A 411 3.05 -12.46 -0.03
CA ILE A 411 1.82 -11.64 0.00
C ILE A 411 0.63 -12.56 0.27
N GLN A 412 -0.18 -12.20 1.28
CA GLN A 412 -1.42 -12.90 1.62
C GLN A 412 -2.61 -11.95 1.60
N ILE A 413 -3.60 -12.23 0.75
CA ILE A 413 -4.86 -11.49 0.67
C ILE A 413 -5.95 -12.37 1.30
N ASN A 414 -6.31 -12.06 2.54
CA ASN A 414 -7.35 -12.76 3.30
C ASN A 414 -8.69 -12.02 3.27
N GLY A 415 -8.66 -10.68 3.26
CA GLY A 415 -9.84 -9.83 3.10
C GLY A 415 -10.29 -9.71 1.65
N SER A 416 -11.52 -9.24 1.41
CA SER A 416 -11.99 -8.96 0.05
C SER A 416 -11.33 -7.71 -0.51
N LEU A 417 -10.90 -7.77 -1.77
CA LEU A 417 -10.29 -6.64 -2.49
C LEU A 417 -11.15 -6.29 -3.71
N ARG A 418 -11.80 -5.13 -3.70
CA ARG A 418 -12.74 -4.71 -4.75
C ARG A 418 -12.35 -3.37 -5.37
N GLY A 419 -12.01 -3.37 -6.65
CA GLY A 419 -11.74 -2.15 -7.41
C GLY A 419 -12.73 -2.01 -8.54
N GLU A 420 -13.47 -0.90 -8.58
CA GLU A 420 -14.40 -0.58 -9.67
C GLU A 420 -13.95 0.70 -10.37
N GLY A 421 -13.84 0.65 -11.70
CA GLY A 421 -13.48 1.82 -12.50
C GLY A 421 -12.63 1.47 -13.71
N ALA A 422 -12.69 2.32 -14.73
CA ALA A 422 -11.82 2.15 -15.89
C ALA A 422 -10.35 2.23 -15.48
N ASN A 423 -9.55 1.25 -15.92
CA ASN A 423 -8.12 1.10 -15.64
C ASN A 423 -7.77 0.72 -14.19
N THR A 424 -8.75 0.41 -13.33
CA THR A 424 -8.48 -0.09 -11.96
C THR A 424 -7.54 -1.29 -11.99
N ARG A 425 -6.54 -1.30 -11.12
CA ARG A 425 -5.47 -2.31 -11.19
C ARG A 425 -4.96 -2.70 -9.82
N VAL A 426 -4.68 -3.99 -9.66
CA VAL A 426 -3.93 -4.51 -8.51
C VAL A 426 -2.67 -5.17 -9.01
N GLU A 427 -1.52 -4.79 -8.45
CA GLU A 427 -0.23 -5.45 -8.67
C GLU A 427 0.27 -6.07 -7.37
N LEU A 428 0.62 -7.35 -7.41
CA LEU A 428 1.18 -8.09 -6.28
C LEU A 428 2.61 -8.54 -6.61
N ASN A 429 3.60 -8.02 -5.88
CA ASN A 429 5.02 -8.27 -6.08
C ASN A 429 5.64 -8.94 -4.85
N ALA A 430 5.71 -10.27 -4.84
CA ALA A 430 6.29 -11.06 -3.75
C ALA A 430 7.67 -11.62 -4.13
N LYS A 431 8.63 -11.59 -3.21
CA LYS A 431 9.86 -12.41 -3.34
C LYS A 431 9.66 -13.84 -2.83
N GLY A 432 8.55 -14.13 -2.17
CA GLY A 432 8.07 -15.45 -1.80
C GLY A 432 6.82 -15.83 -2.60
N ASN A 433 5.80 -16.33 -1.89
CA ASN A 433 4.53 -16.81 -2.43
C ASN A 433 3.49 -15.70 -2.52
N ILE A 434 2.50 -15.88 -3.40
CA ILE A 434 1.25 -15.10 -3.38
C ILE A 434 0.09 -16.04 -3.06
N LYS A 435 -0.68 -15.71 -2.02
CA LYS A 435 -1.87 -16.45 -1.61
C LYS A 435 -3.11 -15.54 -1.62
N LEU A 436 -4.12 -15.93 -2.37
CA LEU A 436 -5.43 -15.26 -2.42
C LEU A 436 -6.49 -16.12 -1.73
N ASP A 437 -6.68 -15.92 -0.42
CA ASP A 437 -7.75 -16.57 0.34
C ASP A 437 -9.07 -15.78 0.25
N GLY A 438 -8.98 -14.46 0.16
CA GLY A 438 -10.12 -13.54 -0.01
C GLY A 438 -10.58 -13.40 -1.46
N HIS A 439 -11.78 -12.83 -1.64
CA HIS A 439 -12.31 -12.53 -2.98
C HIS A 439 -11.63 -11.29 -3.56
N VAL A 440 -11.03 -11.40 -4.74
CA VAL A 440 -10.54 -10.27 -5.54
C VAL A 440 -11.54 -10.00 -6.65
N GLU A 441 -12.02 -8.77 -6.77
CA GLU A 441 -13.02 -8.37 -7.77
C GLU A 441 -12.60 -7.03 -8.39
N LEU A 442 -12.13 -7.07 -9.63
CA LEU A 442 -11.69 -5.90 -10.37
C LEU A 442 -12.56 -5.74 -11.61
N THR A 443 -13.29 -4.63 -11.68
CA THR A 443 -14.33 -4.41 -12.68
C THR A 443 -14.14 -3.07 -13.39
N GLY A 444 -14.54 -3.02 -14.65
CA GLY A 444 -14.40 -1.85 -15.50
C GLY A 444 -13.48 -2.09 -16.69
N ARG A 445 -13.55 -1.20 -17.68
CA ARG A 445 -12.71 -1.29 -18.89
C ARG A 445 -11.23 -1.28 -18.52
N ASN A 446 -10.42 -2.14 -19.14
CA ASN A 446 -8.98 -2.26 -18.90
C ASN A 446 -8.58 -2.62 -17.45
N SER A 447 -9.52 -3.11 -16.63
CA SER A 447 -9.22 -3.59 -15.28
C SER A 447 -8.15 -4.68 -15.32
N GLY A 448 -7.34 -4.83 -14.27
CA GLY A 448 -6.33 -5.88 -14.31
C GLY A 448 -5.72 -6.30 -12.99
N LEU A 449 -5.32 -7.57 -12.95
CA LEU A 449 -4.55 -8.17 -11.86
C LEU A 449 -3.20 -8.63 -12.41
N GLY A 450 -2.12 -8.16 -11.80
CA GLY A 450 -0.78 -8.64 -12.07
C GLY A 450 -0.15 -9.30 -10.85
N LEU A 451 0.49 -10.44 -11.08
CA LEU A 451 1.17 -11.24 -10.08
C LEU A 451 2.65 -11.37 -10.49
N ASN A 452 3.57 -11.07 -9.57
CA ASN A 452 4.98 -11.39 -9.71
C ASN A 452 5.46 -12.07 -8.42
N HIS A 453 5.95 -13.30 -8.52
CA HIS A 453 6.32 -14.12 -7.38
C HIS A 453 7.50 -15.04 -7.71
N ALA A 454 8.40 -15.25 -6.74
CA ALA A 454 9.47 -16.24 -6.89
C ALA A 454 9.08 -17.62 -6.33
N GLY A 455 8.08 -17.68 -5.44
CA GLY A 455 7.48 -18.91 -4.92
C GLY A 455 6.25 -19.33 -5.73
N ASP A 456 5.24 -19.88 -5.07
CA ASP A 456 3.99 -20.33 -5.68
C ASP A 456 2.89 -19.25 -5.65
N PHE A 457 1.99 -19.31 -6.63
CA PHE A 457 0.69 -18.66 -6.59
C PHE A 457 -0.39 -19.69 -6.22
N SER A 458 -1.26 -19.35 -5.26
CA SER A 458 -2.41 -20.20 -4.90
C SER A 458 -3.64 -19.38 -4.56
N THR A 459 -4.80 -19.92 -4.94
CA THR A 459 -6.11 -19.45 -4.46
C THR A 459 -6.56 -20.36 -3.32
N GLY A 460 -6.99 -19.76 -2.20
CA GLY A 460 -7.62 -20.49 -1.10
C GLY A 460 -8.90 -21.20 -1.54
N LYS A 461 -9.44 -22.08 -0.69
CA LYS A 461 -10.66 -22.87 -0.98
C LYS A 461 -11.85 -21.99 -1.41
N ASP A 462 -11.98 -20.83 -0.77
CA ASP A 462 -13.01 -19.84 -1.02
C ASP A 462 -12.49 -18.63 -1.83
N GLY A 463 -11.20 -18.63 -2.14
CA GLY A 463 -10.54 -17.63 -2.96
C GLY A 463 -11.11 -17.66 -4.39
N LYS A 464 -11.46 -16.48 -4.90
CA LYS A 464 -12.00 -16.30 -6.24
C LYS A 464 -11.48 -14.97 -6.78
N VAL A 465 -11.12 -14.94 -8.06
CA VAL A 465 -10.82 -13.68 -8.77
C VAL A 465 -11.89 -13.41 -9.81
N THR A 466 -12.57 -12.28 -9.70
CA THR A 466 -13.43 -11.72 -10.76
C THR A 466 -12.64 -10.62 -11.47
N LEU A 467 -12.46 -10.75 -12.78
CA LEU A 467 -11.89 -9.73 -13.67
C LEU A 467 -12.91 -9.45 -14.77
N SER A 468 -13.66 -8.36 -14.65
CA SER A 468 -14.76 -8.04 -15.57
C SER A 468 -14.57 -6.68 -16.25
N GLY A 469 -15.22 -6.52 -17.40
CA GLY A 469 -15.06 -5.36 -18.27
C GLY A 469 -14.35 -5.71 -19.59
N SER A 470 -14.53 -4.84 -20.59
CA SER A 470 -13.82 -4.96 -21.86
C SER A 470 -12.32 -4.82 -21.63
N ASP A 471 -11.52 -5.60 -22.36
CA ASP A 471 -10.06 -5.54 -22.31
C ASP A 471 -9.46 -5.79 -20.91
N ALA A 472 -10.17 -6.55 -20.04
CA ALA A 472 -9.64 -6.98 -18.75
C ALA A 472 -8.33 -7.76 -18.93
N ARG A 473 -7.38 -7.58 -18.00
CA ARG A 473 -6.00 -8.07 -18.09
C ARG A 473 -5.64 -8.96 -16.92
N PHE A 474 -4.90 -10.02 -17.21
CA PHE A 474 -4.24 -10.83 -16.20
C PHE A 474 -2.81 -11.11 -16.64
N ASN A 475 -1.85 -10.86 -15.76
CA ASN A 475 -0.46 -11.20 -15.96
C ASN A 475 0.10 -11.96 -14.76
N ASP A 476 0.87 -13.00 -15.02
CA ASP A 476 1.58 -13.78 -14.02
C ASP A 476 3.04 -13.90 -14.46
N ASN A 477 3.95 -13.32 -13.66
CA ASN A 477 5.39 -13.25 -13.92
C ASN A 477 5.73 -12.76 -15.33
N GLY A 478 5.07 -11.69 -15.76
CA GLY A 478 5.20 -11.09 -17.09
C GLY A 478 4.49 -11.85 -18.22
N ALA A 479 3.97 -13.06 -17.99
CA ALA A 479 3.18 -13.78 -18.99
C ALA A 479 1.73 -13.28 -19.01
N ALA A 480 1.30 -12.76 -20.16
CA ALA A 480 -0.08 -12.33 -20.36
C ALA A 480 -1.03 -13.52 -20.61
N TYR A 481 -2.21 -13.46 -20.01
CA TYR A 481 -3.31 -14.42 -20.22
C TYR A 481 -4.49 -13.74 -20.89
N LYS A 482 -5.17 -14.46 -21.78
CA LYS A 482 -6.46 -14.02 -22.30
C LYS A 482 -7.54 -14.25 -21.25
N VAL A 483 -8.25 -13.19 -20.88
CA VAL A 483 -9.35 -13.26 -19.92
C VAL A 483 -10.64 -13.72 -20.62
N ILE A 484 -11.15 -14.88 -20.21
CA ILE A 484 -12.38 -15.47 -20.70
C ILE A 484 -13.56 -14.89 -19.92
N GLN A 485 -14.46 -14.21 -20.63
CA GLN A 485 -15.54 -13.42 -20.02
C GLN A 485 -16.93 -14.01 -20.23
N ASN A 486 -17.12 -14.84 -21.26
CA ASN A 486 -18.41 -15.34 -21.69
C ASN A 486 -18.27 -16.65 -22.48
N ALA A 487 -19.40 -17.27 -22.81
CA ALA A 487 -19.47 -18.54 -23.53
C ALA A 487 -18.77 -18.49 -24.90
N ALA A 488 -18.88 -17.39 -25.64
CA ALA A 488 -18.23 -17.23 -26.94
C ALA A 488 -16.70 -17.19 -26.81
N HIS A 489 -16.16 -16.49 -25.80
CA HIS A 489 -14.72 -16.49 -25.51
C HIS A 489 -14.24 -17.89 -25.13
N LEU A 490 -15.03 -18.62 -24.33
CA LEU A 490 -14.74 -19.98 -23.91
C LEU A 490 -14.67 -20.94 -25.11
N GLN A 491 -15.67 -20.91 -26.00
CA GLN A 491 -15.66 -21.69 -27.24
C GLN A 491 -14.51 -21.27 -28.18
N GLY A 492 -14.14 -19.99 -28.17
CA GLY A 492 -13.06 -19.41 -28.96
C GLY A 492 -11.65 -19.90 -28.60
N ILE A 493 -11.47 -20.65 -27.50
CA ILE A 493 -10.20 -21.30 -27.16
C ILE A 493 -9.74 -22.27 -28.26
N ASN A 494 -10.68 -22.80 -29.07
CA ASN A 494 -10.36 -23.62 -30.25
C ASN A 494 -9.41 -22.93 -31.24
N ASN A 495 -9.38 -21.60 -31.27
CA ASN A 495 -8.50 -20.84 -32.16
C ASN A 495 -7.06 -20.71 -31.62
N GLY A 496 -6.76 -21.25 -30.44
CA GLY A 496 -5.45 -21.11 -29.79
C GLY A 496 -5.20 -22.14 -28.69
N LEU A 497 -5.23 -23.43 -29.02
CA LEU A 497 -5.14 -24.52 -28.04
C LEU A 497 -3.85 -24.57 -27.20
N SER A 498 -2.81 -23.84 -27.58
CA SER A 498 -1.56 -23.67 -26.83
C SER A 498 -1.51 -22.39 -25.99
N GLY A 499 -2.57 -21.59 -26.00
CA GLY A 499 -2.63 -20.28 -25.33
C GLY A 499 -2.74 -20.36 -23.80
N ARG A 500 -2.63 -19.18 -23.18
CA ARG A 500 -2.81 -19.00 -21.74
C ARG A 500 -4.12 -18.28 -21.47
N TYR A 501 -4.96 -18.87 -20.64
CA TYR A 501 -6.33 -18.43 -20.41
C TYR A 501 -6.62 -18.38 -18.91
N VAL A 502 -7.32 -17.33 -18.49
CA VAL A 502 -7.94 -17.30 -17.17
C VAL A 502 -9.45 -17.08 -17.31
N LEU A 503 -10.23 -17.67 -16.43
CA LEU A 503 -11.66 -17.41 -16.35
C LEU A 503 -11.88 -16.14 -15.50
N GLY A 504 -12.27 -15.03 -16.14
CA GLY A 504 -12.47 -13.75 -15.46
C GLY A 504 -13.81 -13.64 -14.75
N ASN A 505 -14.80 -14.46 -15.13
CA ASN A 505 -16.15 -14.41 -14.58
C ASN A 505 -16.74 -15.81 -14.43
N THR A 506 -17.75 -15.94 -13.57
CA THR A 506 -18.67 -17.06 -13.64
C THR A 506 -19.39 -17.04 -15.00
N ILE A 507 -19.40 -18.18 -15.70
CA ILE A 507 -20.11 -18.35 -16.98
C ILE A 507 -21.28 -19.30 -16.76
N ASN A 508 -22.49 -18.79 -16.98
CA ASN A 508 -23.71 -19.57 -16.96
C ASN A 508 -24.25 -19.70 -18.38
N GLY A 509 -24.45 -20.93 -18.84
CA GLY A 509 -25.04 -21.21 -20.15
C GLY A 509 -26.30 -22.06 -20.04
N SER A 510 -27.11 -22.04 -21.09
CA SER A 510 -28.25 -22.95 -21.27
C SER A 510 -28.19 -23.71 -22.60
N ASP A 511 -27.20 -23.40 -23.43
CA ASP A 511 -27.13 -23.83 -24.81
C ASP A 511 -26.26 -25.08 -25.00
N SER A 512 -26.29 -25.61 -26.22
CA SER A 512 -25.33 -26.61 -26.67
C SER A 512 -23.93 -25.99 -26.77
N PHE A 513 -22.95 -26.63 -26.15
CA PHE A 513 -21.53 -26.29 -26.24
C PHE A 513 -20.79 -27.43 -26.94
N THR A 514 -19.76 -27.13 -27.74
CA THR A 514 -18.95 -28.18 -28.37
C THR A 514 -17.61 -28.32 -27.68
N SER A 515 -17.17 -29.55 -27.45
CA SER A 515 -15.89 -29.82 -26.78
C SER A 515 -14.74 -29.00 -27.35
N ILE A 516 -13.95 -28.38 -26.48
CA ILE A 516 -12.74 -27.65 -26.86
C ILE A 516 -11.68 -28.65 -27.36
N GLY A 517 -11.05 -28.33 -28.48
CA GLY A 517 -9.99 -29.11 -29.12
C GLY A 517 -10.50 -30.12 -30.14
N GLY A 518 -11.66 -30.74 -29.89
CA GLY A 518 -12.19 -31.82 -30.74
C GLY A 518 -11.18 -32.95 -30.95
N SER A 519 -10.57 -33.00 -32.13
CA SER A 519 -9.52 -33.99 -32.45
C SER A 519 -8.10 -33.56 -32.05
N GLN A 520 -7.92 -32.32 -31.59
CA GLN A 520 -6.65 -31.77 -31.14
C GLN A 520 -6.64 -31.65 -29.61
N ALA A 521 -5.47 -31.84 -29.00
CA ALA A 521 -5.31 -31.67 -27.56
C ALA A 521 -5.09 -30.20 -27.20
N PHE A 522 -5.73 -29.74 -26.12
CA PHE A 522 -5.33 -28.51 -25.45
C PHE A 522 -3.93 -28.70 -24.83
N THR A 523 -2.99 -27.84 -25.19
CA THR A 523 -1.58 -27.88 -24.73
C THR A 523 -1.22 -26.68 -23.86
N GLY A 524 -2.13 -25.70 -23.76
CA GLY A 524 -1.92 -24.45 -23.05
C GLY A 524 -2.15 -24.50 -21.54
N VAL A 525 -2.45 -23.34 -20.97
CA VAL A 525 -2.80 -23.17 -19.56
C VAL A 525 -4.20 -22.59 -19.45
N PHE A 526 -5.06 -23.22 -18.66
CA PHE A 526 -6.38 -22.71 -18.33
C PHE A 526 -6.55 -22.66 -16.81
N ASP A 527 -6.57 -21.46 -16.24
CA ASP A 527 -6.82 -21.28 -14.81
C ASP A 527 -8.23 -20.70 -14.58
N GLY A 528 -9.04 -21.38 -13.79
CA GLY A 528 -10.39 -20.93 -13.46
C GLY A 528 -10.42 -19.77 -12.46
N LEU A 529 -9.30 -19.49 -11.77
CA LEU A 529 -9.20 -18.51 -10.68
C LEU A 529 -10.33 -18.63 -9.64
N GLY A 530 -10.83 -19.85 -9.39
CA GLY A 530 -11.93 -20.15 -8.48
C GLY A 530 -13.34 -19.95 -9.06
N ASN A 531 -13.47 -19.54 -10.33
CA ASN A 531 -14.75 -19.29 -11.00
C ASN A 531 -15.46 -20.58 -11.43
N THR A 532 -16.74 -20.42 -11.76
CA THR A 532 -17.64 -21.52 -12.15
C THR A 532 -18.06 -21.42 -13.60
N ILE A 533 -18.09 -22.57 -14.29
CA ILE A 533 -18.77 -22.75 -15.58
C ILE A 533 -19.99 -23.64 -15.33
N SER A 534 -21.16 -23.23 -15.80
CA SER A 534 -22.39 -23.96 -15.49
C SER A 534 -23.42 -24.03 -16.62
N GLY A 535 -24.31 -25.02 -16.52
CA GLY A 535 -25.58 -25.11 -17.27
C GLY A 535 -25.51 -25.57 -18.73
N PHE A 536 -24.32 -25.70 -19.31
CA PHE A 536 -24.17 -26.14 -20.70
C PHE A 536 -24.52 -27.62 -20.94
N THR A 537 -24.98 -27.90 -22.15
CA THR A 537 -24.99 -29.26 -22.70
C THR A 537 -23.80 -29.43 -23.66
N VAL A 538 -22.76 -30.16 -23.22
CA VAL A 538 -21.53 -30.35 -23.98
C VAL A 538 -21.63 -31.56 -24.90
N ASN A 539 -21.37 -31.33 -26.19
CA ASN A 539 -21.37 -32.32 -27.24
C ASN A 539 -19.97 -32.50 -27.82
N SER A 540 -19.52 -33.75 -27.91
CA SER A 540 -18.26 -34.08 -28.56
C SER A 540 -18.31 -33.86 -30.08
N ASN A 541 -17.23 -33.30 -30.61
CA ASN A 541 -16.94 -33.09 -32.03
C ASN A 541 -15.64 -33.81 -32.46
N GLY A 542 -15.23 -34.83 -31.71
CA GLY A 542 -13.98 -35.56 -31.93
C GLY A 542 -13.99 -36.95 -31.29
N PRO A 543 -12.82 -37.59 -31.11
CA PRO A 543 -12.75 -38.95 -30.56
C PRO A 543 -13.04 -39.04 -29.06
N HIS A 544 -13.07 -37.91 -28.34
CA HIS A 544 -13.26 -37.84 -26.90
C HIS A 544 -14.30 -36.76 -26.54
N GLY A 545 -14.91 -36.86 -25.36
CA GLY A 545 -15.97 -35.96 -24.89
C GLY A 545 -15.67 -35.34 -23.52
N GLY A 546 -16.07 -34.09 -23.34
CA GLY A 546 -15.87 -33.28 -22.14
C GLY A 546 -15.82 -31.80 -22.48
N LEU A 547 -15.74 -30.91 -21.48
CA LEU A 547 -15.53 -29.48 -21.75
C LEU A 547 -14.30 -29.29 -22.66
N PHE A 548 -13.24 -30.03 -22.37
CA PHE A 548 -12.11 -30.29 -23.26
C PHE A 548 -12.17 -31.73 -23.77
N ALA A 549 -12.06 -31.94 -25.08
CA ALA A 549 -11.99 -33.29 -25.63
C ALA A 549 -10.72 -34.01 -25.15
N SER A 550 -9.57 -33.35 -25.22
CA SER A 550 -8.29 -33.85 -24.72
C SER A 550 -7.42 -32.72 -24.20
N SER A 551 -6.61 -33.00 -23.18
CA SER A 551 -5.64 -32.04 -22.63
C SER A 551 -4.30 -32.71 -22.34
N SER A 552 -3.21 -32.06 -22.77
CA SER A 552 -1.84 -32.32 -22.34
C SER A 552 -1.24 -31.10 -21.61
N GLY A 553 -1.97 -29.99 -21.55
CA GLY A 553 -1.61 -28.78 -20.83
C GLY A 553 -1.98 -28.80 -19.35
N SER A 554 -2.16 -27.61 -18.76
CA SER A 554 -2.55 -27.45 -17.35
C SER A 554 -3.94 -26.84 -17.24
N ILE A 555 -4.80 -27.45 -16.41
CA ILE A 555 -6.13 -26.93 -16.07
C ILE A 555 -6.25 -26.87 -14.54
N SER A 556 -6.53 -25.69 -13.99
CA SER A 556 -6.54 -25.49 -12.53
C SER A 556 -7.66 -24.59 -12.02
N ASN A 557 -7.93 -24.67 -10.72
CA ASN A 557 -8.77 -23.74 -9.94
C ASN A 557 -10.15 -23.48 -10.56
N LEU A 558 -10.85 -24.52 -10.98
CA LEU A 558 -12.09 -24.43 -11.75
C LEU A 558 -13.25 -25.16 -11.07
N LYS A 559 -14.44 -24.60 -11.17
CA LYS A 559 -15.69 -25.24 -10.73
C LYS A 559 -16.58 -25.51 -11.95
N LEU A 560 -17.13 -26.72 -12.06
CA LEU A 560 -18.13 -27.07 -13.08
C LEU A 560 -19.45 -27.42 -12.41
N ALA A 561 -20.56 -26.84 -12.86
CA ALA A 561 -21.86 -27.06 -12.20
C ALA A 561 -23.01 -27.30 -13.17
N SER A 562 -23.86 -28.29 -12.89
CA SER A 562 -25.14 -28.48 -13.59
C SER A 562 -25.01 -28.60 -15.12
N MET A 563 -23.98 -29.30 -15.61
CA MET A 563 -23.76 -29.52 -17.04
C MET A 563 -24.10 -30.95 -17.44
N ASN A 564 -24.57 -31.11 -18.68
CA ASN A 564 -24.75 -32.42 -19.31
C ASN A 564 -23.61 -32.65 -20.29
N ILE A 565 -22.93 -33.78 -20.21
CA ILE A 565 -21.79 -34.12 -21.06
C ILE A 565 -22.11 -35.40 -21.82
N TYR A 566 -22.08 -35.28 -23.15
CA TYR A 566 -22.33 -36.37 -24.06
C TYR A 566 -21.06 -36.76 -24.83
N GLY A 567 -20.80 -38.07 -24.86
CA GLY A 567 -19.76 -38.66 -25.70
C GLY A 567 -20.00 -38.52 -27.21
N PRO A 568 -19.00 -38.90 -28.03
CA PRO A 568 -19.13 -38.87 -29.48
C PRO A 568 -20.19 -39.85 -29.98
N THR A 569 -20.81 -39.51 -31.10
CA THR A 569 -21.84 -40.35 -31.74
C THR A 569 -21.26 -41.49 -32.57
N TYR A 570 -20.09 -41.31 -33.20
CA TYR A 570 -19.41 -42.32 -34.03
C TYR A 570 -17.89 -42.19 -33.97
N THR A 571 -17.20 -43.19 -33.43
CA THR A 571 -15.73 -43.27 -33.45
C THR A 571 -15.30 -44.72 -33.70
N SER A 572 -14.26 -44.91 -34.51
CA SER A 572 -13.51 -46.17 -34.56
C SER A 572 -12.42 -46.12 -33.47
N GLY A 573 -12.48 -47.01 -32.48
CA GLY A 573 -11.45 -47.12 -31.44
C GLY A 573 -11.96 -46.90 -30.01
N SER A 574 -11.05 -46.49 -29.11
CA SER A 574 -11.35 -46.28 -27.68
C SER A 574 -11.56 -44.80 -27.36
N SER A 575 -12.81 -44.37 -27.22
CA SER A 575 -13.16 -43.01 -26.78
C SER A 575 -13.05 -42.83 -25.26
N ALA A 576 -13.03 -41.56 -24.85
CA ALA A 576 -12.95 -41.18 -23.43
C ALA A 576 -13.91 -40.03 -23.18
N ILE A 577 -14.72 -40.12 -22.13
CA ILE A 577 -15.74 -39.12 -21.80
C ILE A 577 -15.54 -38.69 -20.36
N GLY A 578 -15.26 -37.41 -20.13
CA GLY A 578 -15.12 -36.84 -18.80
C GLY A 578 -15.95 -35.57 -18.66
N GLY A 579 -16.42 -35.25 -17.45
CA GLY A 579 -17.10 -33.98 -17.20
C GLY A 579 -16.24 -32.75 -17.60
N LEU A 580 -14.95 -32.78 -17.26
CA LEU A 580 -13.97 -31.77 -17.63
C LEU A 580 -13.17 -32.16 -18.88
N VAL A 581 -12.48 -33.29 -18.84
CA VAL A 581 -11.56 -33.74 -19.91
C VAL A 581 -11.87 -35.16 -20.34
N GLY A 582 -12.02 -35.40 -21.64
CA GLY A 582 -12.10 -36.76 -22.16
C GLY A 582 -10.80 -37.54 -21.91
N LEU A 583 -9.70 -37.15 -22.55
CA LEU A 583 -8.36 -37.73 -22.34
C LEU A 583 -7.40 -36.71 -21.70
N ASN A 584 -6.94 -36.99 -20.48
CA ASN A 584 -5.92 -36.18 -19.80
C ASN A 584 -4.54 -36.84 -19.91
N SER A 585 -3.56 -36.15 -20.47
CA SER A 585 -2.13 -36.46 -20.40
C SER A 585 -1.31 -35.34 -19.74
N GLY A 586 -1.99 -34.29 -19.26
CA GLY A 586 -1.39 -33.12 -18.62
C GLY A 586 -1.67 -33.04 -17.12
N LYS A 587 -1.79 -31.83 -16.60
CA LYS A 587 -2.06 -31.54 -15.18
C LYS A 587 -3.48 -31.03 -14.98
N ILE A 588 -4.19 -31.62 -14.03
CA ILE A 588 -5.47 -31.11 -13.51
C ILE A 588 -5.30 -30.93 -12.00
N ALA A 589 -5.55 -29.72 -11.50
CA ALA A 589 -5.35 -29.41 -10.07
C ALA A 589 -6.46 -28.51 -9.53
N ASN A 590 -7.00 -28.81 -8.35
CA ASN A 590 -8.03 -27.99 -7.71
C ASN A 590 -9.26 -27.74 -8.63
N VAL A 591 -9.79 -28.83 -9.20
CA VAL A 591 -11.02 -28.78 -10.01
C VAL A 591 -12.13 -29.55 -9.31
N SER A 592 -13.29 -28.91 -9.13
CA SER A 592 -14.45 -29.55 -8.49
C SER A 592 -15.67 -29.52 -9.41
N THR A 593 -16.46 -30.59 -9.40
CA THR A 593 -17.73 -30.64 -10.12
C THR A 593 -18.92 -30.84 -9.20
N SER A 594 -20.07 -30.28 -9.56
CA SER A 594 -21.35 -30.44 -8.85
C SER A 594 -22.51 -30.64 -9.82
N ASN A 595 -23.37 -31.62 -9.57
CA ASN A 595 -24.55 -31.90 -10.39
C ASN A 595 -24.24 -32.11 -11.88
N LEU A 596 -23.08 -32.70 -12.22
CA LEU A 596 -22.81 -33.07 -13.61
C LEU A 596 -23.56 -34.34 -14.00
N GLN A 597 -23.99 -34.42 -15.26
CA GLN A 597 -24.48 -35.67 -15.85
C GLN A 597 -23.53 -36.05 -16.98
N VAL A 598 -22.76 -37.12 -16.79
CA VAL A 598 -21.83 -37.63 -17.80
C VAL A 598 -22.39 -38.94 -18.35
N SER A 599 -22.76 -38.94 -19.63
CA SER A 599 -23.42 -40.10 -20.23
C SER A 599 -22.98 -40.37 -21.66
N ILE A 600 -23.13 -41.63 -22.07
CA ILE A 600 -22.95 -42.09 -23.44
C ILE A 600 -24.28 -41.88 -24.18
N ARG A 601 -24.25 -41.27 -25.37
CA ARG A 601 -25.46 -41.13 -26.20
C ARG A 601 -25.99 -42.51 -26.59
N SER A 602 -27.30 -42.70 -26.41
CA SER A 602 -28.02 -43.91 -26.82
C SER A 602 -27.78 -44.20 -28.32
N GLY A 603 -27.39 -45.44 -28.65
CA GLY A 603 -27.26 -45.91 -30.04
C GLY A 603 -25.84 -46.25 -30.53
N ASN A 604 -24.78 -46.07 -29.73
CA ASN A 604 -23.43 -46.50 -30.15
C ASN A 604 -22.60 -47.18 -29.03
N PRO A 605 -22.66 -48.52 -28.93
CA PRO A 605 -21.88 -49.27 -27.95
C PRO A 605 -20.40 -49.50 -28.25
N TYR A 606 -19.99 -49.32 -29.50
CA TYR A 606 -18.64 -49.69 -29.94
C TYR A 606 -17.62 -48.56 -29.79
N ALA A 607 -18.07 -47.36 -29.40
CA ALA A 607 -17.25 -46.16 -29.29
C ALA A 607 -16.22 -46.21 -28.14
N LEU A 608 -16.36 -47.11 -27.19
CA LEU A 608 -15.52 -47.18 -25.99
C LEU A 608 -14.88 -48.56 -25.89
N GLY A 609 -13.87 -48.83 -26.73
CA GLY A 609 -13.05 -50.03 -26.58
C GLY A 609 -12.45 -50.18 -25.17
N ALA A 610 -11.86 -51.33 -24.84
CA ALA A 610 -11.39 -51.66 -23.48
C ALA A 610 -10.36 -50.68 -22.88
N GLN A 611 -9.76 -49.81 -23.71
CA GLN A 611 -8.82 -48.77 -23.30
C GLN A 611 -9.49 -47.40 -23.08
N GLY A 612 -10.80 -47.28 -23.31
CA GLY A 612 -11.59 -46.07 -23.08
C GLY A 612 -12.08 -45.93 -21.64
N GLY A 613 -12.91 -44.92 -21.38
CA GLY A 613 -13.51 -44.74 -20.06
C GLY A 613 -14.49 -43.57 -19.98
N VAL A 614 -15.44 -43.68 -19.05
CA VAL A 614 -16.38 -42.61 -18.68
C VAL A 614 -16.13 -42.23 -17.23
N GLY A 615 -15.81 -40.96 -16.98
CA GLY A 615 -15.57 -40.45 -15.64
C GLY A 615 -16.32 -39.17 -15.31
N GLY A 616 -16.65 -38.96 -14.05
CA GLY A 616 -17.33 -37.72 -13.64
C GLY A 616 -16.47 -36.46 -13.83
N LEU A 617 -15.13 -36.60 -13.81
CA LEU A 617 -14.19 -35.51 -14.14
C LEU A 617 -13.38 -35.82 -15.39
N VAL A 618 -12.76 -37.01 -15.46
CA VAL A 618 -11.85 -37.41 -16.55
C VAL A 618 -12.23 -38.78 -17.13
N GLY A 619 -12.33 -38.91 -18.44
CA GLY A 619 -12.58 -40.20 -19.08
C GLY A 619 -11.40 -41.16 -18.94
N VAL A 620 -10.26 -40.79 -19.52
CA VAL A 620 -8.99 -41.53 -19.44
C VAL A 620 -7.91 -40.61 -18.88
N ASN A 621 -7.19 -41.06 -17.85
CA ASN A 621 -6.08 -40.33 -17.26
C ASN A 621 -4.74 -41.02 -17.51
N LYS A 622 -3.83 -40.33 -18.17
CA LYS A 622 -2.40 -40.64 -18.33
C LYS A 622 -1.51 -39.63 -17.63
N GLY A 623 -2.08 -38.50 -17.20
CA GLY A 623 -1.38 -37.40 -16.55
C GLY A 623 -1.58 -37.39 -15.03
N ARG A 624 -1.54 -36.18 -14.45
CA ARG A 624 -1.66 -35.95 -13.01
C ARG A 624 -2.97 -35.25 -12.67
N ILE A 625 -3.69 -35.78 -11.71
CA ILE A 625 -4.89 -35.19 -11.10
C ILE A 625 -4.63 -35.02 -9.61
N THR A 626 -4.78 -33.79 -9.11
CA THR A 626 -4.60 -33.49 -7.69
C THR A 626 -5.68 -32.58 -7.13
N ASP A 627 -6.01 -32.76 -5.85
CA ASP A 627 -6.88 -31.84 -5.10
C ASP A 627 -8.24 -31.59 -5.79
N SER A 628 -8.71 -32.58 -6.56
CA SER A 628 -9.87 -32.47 -7.43
C SER A 628 -11.02 -33.36 -6.97
N SER A 629 -12.26 -32.94 -7.23
CA SER A 629 -13.45 -33.68 -6.84
C SER A 629 -14.50 -33.77 -7.94
N SER A 630 -15.32 -34.81 -7.87
CA SER A 630 -16.48 -34.94 -8.75
C SER A 630 -17.76 -35.28 -8.00
N ALA A 631 -18.86 -34.65 -8.42
CA ALA A 631 -20.22 -34.92 -7.96
C ALA A 631 -21.23 -34.81 -9.10
N GLY A 632 -22.28 -35.63 -9.05
CA GLY A 632 -23.26 -35.79 -10.12
C GLY A 632 -23.55 -37.25 -10.42
N SER A 633 -23.84 -37.57 -11.68
CA SER A 633 -24.11 -38.92 -12.18
C SER A 633 -23.21 -39.29 -13.35
N VAL A 634 -22.73 -40.53 -13.35
CA VAL A 634 -21.97 -41.15 -14.44
C VAL A 634 -22.73 -42.40 -14.88
N ASP A 635 -23.25 -42.40 -16.10
CA ASP A 635 -24.14 -43.45 -16.60
C ASP A 635 -23.67 -43.99 -17.96
N SER A 636 -23.56 -45.33 -18.09
CA SER A 636 -23.18 -45.99 -19.35
C SER A 636 -24.27 -46.04 -20.43
N GLY A 637 -25.47 -45.49 -20.18
CA GLY A 637 -26.63 -45.60 -21.06
C GLY A 637 -27.39 -46.93 -20.89
N ARG A 638 -28.55 -47.07 -21.56
CA ARG A 638 -29.51 -48.18 -21.39
C ARG A 638 -28.95 -49.58 -21.70
N GLU A 639 -29.57 -50.60 -21.08
CA GLU A 639 -29.29 -52.03 -21.27
C GLU A 639 -29.22 -52.47 -22.74
N GLY A 640 -28.27 -53.37 -23.04
CA GLY A 640 -28.23 -54.15 -24.29
C GLY A 640 -27.01 -53.89 -25.17
N TYR A 641 -26.25 -52.84 -24.92
CA TYR A 641 -25.29 -52.34 -25.92
C TYR A 641 -23.83 -52.38 -25.42
N SER A 642 -23.53 -52.09 -24.16
CA SER A 642 -22.15 -51.81 -23.71
C SER A 642 -21.33 -53.05 -23.30
N LYS A 643 -20.27 -53.41 -24.05
CA LYS A 643 -19.28 -54.43 -23.65
C LYS A 643 -17.97 -53.77 -23.19
N SER A 644 -17.49 -54.12 -22.00
CA SER A 644 -16.17 -53.77 -21.45
C SER A 644 -15.91 -52.27 -21.20
N LEU A 645 -16.92 -51.51 -20.76
CA LEU A 645 -16.71 -50.10 -20.40
C LEU A 645 -16.07 -49.95 -19.02
N ASN A 646 -15.30 -48.88 -18.85
CA ASN A 646 -14.70 -48.50 -17.58
C ASN A 646 -15.39 -47.22 -17.08
N LEU A 647 -16.14 -47.33 -15.99
CA LEU A 647 -16.91 -46.24 -15.37
C LEU A 647 -16.35 -45.90 -14.00
N GLY A 648 -16.01 -44.63 -13.79
CA GLY A 648 -15.53 -44.14 -12.49
C GLY A 648 -16.22 -42.86 -12.07
N GLY A 649 -16.45 -42.70 -10.76
CA GLY A 649 -17.02 -41.45 -10.25
C GLY A 649 -16.13 -40.24 -10.54
N LEU A 650 -14.80 -40.40 -10.46
CA LEU A 650 -13.83 -39.36 -10.86
C LEU A 650 -13.18 -39.67 -12.22
N VAL A 651 -12.61 -40.87 -12.37
CA VAL A 651 -11.85 -41.27 -13.56
C VAL A 651 -12.35 -42.59 -14.14
N GLY A 652 -12.67 -42.64 -15.42
CA GLY A 652 -13.09 -43.90 -16.08
C GLY A 652 -11.95 -44.93 -16.11
N ASN A 653 -10.82 -44.58 -16.74
CA ASN A 653 -9.64 -45.45 -16.83
C ASN A 653 -8.34 -44.67 -16.54
N ASN A 654 -7.62 -45.05 -15.48
CA ASN A 654 -6.32 -44.48 -15.13
C ASN A 654 -5.18 -45.33 -15.71
N GLN A 655 -4.58 -44.88 -16.81
CA GLN A 655 -3.53 -45.57 -17.56
C GLN A 655 -2.15 -44.96 -17.26
N GLY A 656 -1.48 -45.47 -16.23
CA GLY A 656 -0.16 -44.97 -15.81
C GLY A 656 -0.17 -43.56 -15.17
N GLY A 657 -1.32 -42.89 -15.11
CA GLY A 657 -1.46 -41.58 -14.46
C GLY A 657 -1.52 -41.65 -12.93
N SER A 658 -1.42 -40.47 -12.30
CA SER A 658 -1.48 -40.30 -10.84
C SER A 658 -2.72 -39.54 -10.41
N ILE A 659 -3.41 -40.03 -9.38
CA ILE A 659 -4.56 -39.40 -8.73
C ILE A 659 -4.22 -39.23 -7.25
N GLU A 660 -4.16 -38.00 -6.75
CA GLU A 660 -3.77 -37.71 -5.36
C GLU A 660 -4.71 -36.70 -4.69
N ARG A 661 -5.05 -36.93 -3.42
CA ARG A 661 -5.91 -36.01 -2.63
C ARG A 661 -7.23 -35.66 -3.33
N SER A 662 -7.81 -36.65 -4.00
CA SER A 662 -8.99 -36.46 -4.83
C SER A 662 -10.15 -37.32 -4.34
N ASN A 663 -11.38 -36.87 -4.59
CA ASN A 663 -12.55 -37.58 -4.11
C ASN A 663 -13.70 -37.59 -5.10
N SER A 664 -14.62 -38.55 -4.95
CA SER A 664 -15.86 -38.58 -5.71
C SER A 664 -17.06 -38.90 -4.83
N SER A 665 -18.11 -38.09 -4.97
CA SER A 665 -19.44 -38.39 -4.45
C SER A 665 -20.45 -38.68 -5.58
N ALA A 666 -19.98 -38.86 -6.81
CA ALA A 666 -20.83 -39.12 -7.96
C ALA A 666 -21.52 -40.49 -7.86
N ILE A 667 -22.77 -40.54 -8.30
CA ILE A 667 -23.50 -41.78 -8.51
C ILE A 667 -22.99 -42.42 -9.80
N VAL A 668 -22.58 -43.67 -9.76
CA VAL A 668 -22.04 -44.39 -10.93
C VAL A 668 -22.94 -45.58 -11.24
N VAL A 669 -23.56 -45.58 -12.41
CA VAL A 669 -24.48 -46.64 -12.87
C VAL A 669 -23.92 -47.27 -14.13
N GLY A 670 -23.51 -48.54 -14.02
CA GLY A 670 -23.05 -49.34 -15.14
C GLY A 670 -24.03 -50.47 -15.47
N TYR A 671 -24.23 -50.73 -16.76
CA TYR A 671 -25.05 -51.83 -17.25
C TYR A 671 -24.18 -52.89 -17.94
N ALA A 672 -24.66 -54.12 -18.09
CA ALA A 672 -23.99 -55.22 -18.80
C ALA A 672 -22.57 -55.53 -18.29
N GLN A 673 -21.61 -55.82 -19.20
CA GLN A 673 -20.22 -56.18 -18.86
C GLN A 673 -19.35 -54.93 -18.62
N THR A 674 -19.52 -54.25 -17.48
CA THR A 674 -18.79 -53.00 -17.17
C THR A 674 -17.94 -53.10 -15.91
N ASN A 675 -16.84 -52.34 -15.88
CA ASN A 675 -16.00 -52.14 -14.70
C ASN A 675 -16.42 -50.82 -14.03
N VAL A 676 -17.05 -50.90 -12.88
CA VAL A 676 -17.67 -49.75 -12.20
C VAL A 676 -16.94 -49.50 -10.87
N GLY A 677 -16.38 -48.31 -10.72
CA GLY A 677 -15.70 -47.89 -9.49
C GLY A 677 -16.24 -46.57 -8.96
N GLY A 678 -16.36 -46.44 -7.64
CA GLY A 678 -16.80 -45.18 -7.03
C GLY A 678 -15.82 -44.02 -7.25
N LEU A 679 -14.51 -44.28 -7.32
CA LEU A 679 -13.50 -43.28 -7.70
C LEU A 679 -12.97 -43.54 -9.12
N VAL A 680 -12.48 -44.76 -9.37
CA VAL A 680 -11.83 -45.14 -10.64
C VAL A 680 -12.43 -46.42 -11.18
N GLY A 681 -12.85 -46.43 -12.45
CA GLY A 681 -13.37 -47.65 -13.09
C GLY A 681 -12.28 -48.72 -13.23
N VAL A 682 -11.22 -48.39 -13.95
CA VAL A 682 -10.02 -49.25 -14.06
C VAL A 682 -8.76 -48.47 -13.74
N ASN A 683 -7.90 -49.02 -12.90
CA ASN A 683 -6.55 -48.53 -12.68
C ASN A 683 -5.55 -49.47 -13.35
N GLN A 684 -4.90 -49.04 -14.44
CA GLN A 684 -3.94 -49.80 -15.22
C GLN A 684 -2.54 -49.22 -15.04
N SER A 685 -1.75 -49.84 -14.16
CA SER A 685 -0.39 -49.40 -13.81
C SER A 685 -0.29 -47.93 -13.33
N GLY A 686 -1.40 -47.33 -12.88
CA GLY A 686 -1.43 -45.98 -12.33
C GLY A 686 -1.39 -45.94 -10.80
N VAL A 687 -1.24 -44.73 -10.26
CA VAL A 687 -1.16 -44.46 -8.81
C VAL A 687 -2.42 -43.76 -8.32
N ILE A 688 -2.97 -44.24 -7.21
CA ILE A 688 -4.07 -43.59 -6.49
C ILE A 688 -3.61 -43.45 -5.04
N LYS A 689 -3.57 -42.22 -4.52
CA LYS A 689 -3.06 -41.91 -3.19
C LYS A 689 -3.97 -40.91 -2.49
N ASP A 690 -4.16 -41.06 -1.17
CA ASP A 690 -4.92 -40.13 -0.32
C ASP A 690 -6.29 -39.73 -0.91
N SER A 691 -6.97 -40.67 -1.56
CA SER A 691 -8.18 -40.42 -2.35
C SER A 691 -9.34 -41.30 -1.88
N SER A 692 -10.57 -40.80 -2.03
CA SER A 692 -11.77 -41.44 -1.44
C SER A 692 -12.99 -41.41 -2.35
N ALA A 693 -13.93 -42.32 -2.13
CA ALA A 693 -15.23 -42.32 -2.79
C ALA A 693 -16.35 -42.49 -1.75
N SER A 694 -17.43 -41.75 -1.92
CA SER A 694 -18.63 -41.81 -1.07
C SER A 694 -19.94 -41.93 -1.83
N GLY A 695 -19.90 -41.81 -3.16
CA GLY A 695 -21.08 -41.92 -4.03
C GLY A 695 -21.59 -43.35 -4.18
N GLN A 696 -22.87 -43.49 -4.57
CA GLN A 696 -23.49 -44.79 -4.81
C GLN A 696 -22.93 -45.43 -6.08
N VAL A 697 -22.57 -46.71 -6.01
CA VAL A 697 -22.09 -47.49 -7.15
C VAL A 697 -23.09 -48.61 -7.45
N VAL A 698 -23.63 -48.63 -8.66
CA VAL A 698 -24.64 -49.59 -9.10
C VAL A 698 -24.15 -50.30 -10.36
N GLY A 699 -24.03 -51.62 -10.29
CA GLY A 699 -23.78 -52.49 -11.44
C GLY A 699 -25.03 -53.32 -11.75
N LEU A 700 -25.54 -53.21 -12.97
CA LEU A 700 -26.72 -53.93 -13.45
C LEU A 700 -26.29 -54.92 -14.55
N GLY A 701 -26.34 -56.22 -14.26
CA GLY A 701 -25.83 -57.28 -15.16
C GLY A 701 -24.43 -57.79 -14.76
N PRO A 702 -23.65 -58.42 -15.67
CA PRO A 702 -22.32 -58.98 -15.39
C PRO A 702 -21.22 -57.91 -15.19
N ALA A 703 -21.45 -56.96 -14.28
CA ALA A 703 -20.53 -55.86 -13.97
C ALA A 703 -19.55 -56.25 -12.85
N THR A 704 -18.31 -55.77 -12.95
CA THR A 704 -17.34 -55.77 -11.84
C THR A 704 -17.48 -54.46 -11.09
N VAL A 705 -17.85 -54.53 -9.80
CA VAL A 705 -18.16 -53.35 -8.99
C VAL A 705 -17.21 -53.22 -7.83
N GLY A 706 -16.62 -52.04 -7.64
CA GLY A 706 -15.79 -51.71 -6.48
C GLY A 706 -16.13 -50.35 -5.89
N SER A 707 -16.06 -50.24 -4.56
CA SER A 707 -16.40 -49.00 -3.85
C SER A 707 -15.45 -47.85 -4.18
N VAL A 708 -14.14 -48.13 -4.33
CA VAL A 708 -13.13 -47.14 -4.74
C VAL A 708 -12.64 -47.41 -6.17
N VAL A 709 -12.14 -48.62 -6.43
CA VAL A 709 -11.64 -49.03 -7.76
C VAL A 709 -12.41 -50.25 -8.25
N GLY A 710 -12.94 -50.20 -9.47
CA GLY A 710 -13.64 -51.34 -10.09
C GLY A 710 -12.67 -52.49 -10.41
N VAL A 711 -11.62 -52.22 -11.17
CA VAL A 711 -10.54 -53.18 -11.46
C VAL A 711 -9.17 -52.53 -11.30
N ASN A 712 -8.26 -53.18 -10.58
CA ASN A 712 -6.88 -52.75 -10.46
C ASN A 712 -5.94 -53.73 -11.19
N ARG A 713 -5.32 -53.30 -12.28
CA ARG A 713 -4.34 -54.05 -13.08
C ARG A 713 -2.95 -53.48 -12.83
N LYS A 714 -2.28 -53.98 -11.79
CA LYS A 714 -0.84 -53.74 -11.56
C LYS A 714 0.00 -54.78 -12.28
N LYS A 715 1.19 -54.36 -12.74
CA LYS A 715 2.38 -55.21 -12.72
C LYS A 715 2.85 -55.23 -11.26
N LEU A 716 2.75 -56.37 -10.59
CA LEU A 716 3.37 -56.58 -9.27
C LEU A 716 4.88 -56.46 -9.47
N ALA A 717 5.52 -55.44 -8.90
CA ALA A 717 6.97 -55.46 -8.69
C ALA A 717 7.18 -56.09 -7.32
N PHE A 718 7.77 -57.29 -7.30
CA PHE A 718 8.37 -57.88 -6.12
C PHE A 718 9.69 -57.18 -5.81
#